data_AF-A0AB34G0W6-F1
#
_entry.id   AF-A0AB34G0W6-F1
#
_cell.length_a   1.000
_cell.length_b   1.000
_cell.length_c   1.000
_cell.angle_alpha   90.00
_cell.angle_beta   90.00
_cell.angle_gamma   90.00
#
_symmetry.space_group_name_H-M   'P 1'
#
loop_
_entity.id
_entity.type
_entity.pdbx_description
1 polymer ?
#
loop_
_entity_poly.entity_id
_entity_poly.type
_entity_poly.pdbx_seq_one_letter_code
_entity_poly.pdbx_strand_id
1 'polypeptide(L)'
;MGLFTTHSSFDPDRDIPSLDGKVILVTGGNIGLGKQAILEFAKHKPRQIWLAARNLDKARAAVAEIQKQVCDAPIKILQMDLTSFASIREAARTVAEQSDRLDILMLNAGIMATLPGLTQDGYEVQFGTNHMGHAFLTNLLLPLLDKTAQSGPDADVRVVVLSSEGHKLGPKPGILFDTLKTEYSHVDAFVRYGQSKFANVLFARRLAQLRPRLTVVAVHPGVVRTNLVAGATGMSKSARVAGPLANLAFTPVSEGVKNQLWASVSRDVVSGEYYEPVGVVDKVRKLGRNDELAKALSNSRRSATAYDYPAHGVLQSRQISPLCDSLCCFSDELLRLNMNSSLLTKAAAPARVLAQTQLAGRPKLRECVGRGARIHTTSYRVTPCPRSAGQRKKDVPCSRRSFHATNALAQKDPYKALGVSKSATAAEIKKAYYGLAKKFHPDTNKDATAKDKFADIQSAYEILSDPKKKEQYDQFGAAGFDPSGGPAPGGDPFGGAGNPFAGFGGQGGFGGGFNFEDIFSAFTGQQGPFGGRRGARGSPFQQEILVGDNIEVQASISFMEAAKGTSKTISITPLTTCGTCTGSGLKTGTQRSPCKACNGTGTRLHFMQGGFQMASTCGTCDGTGSTIPKGSECKTCSGNGVVRERKTITVDIPAGIEDGMRLRVDGAGDAPPTGRSADPNTRSQRGDLYVFVRVAKDPKFSREGSNILYTANIPLTTALLGGQVSIPTLDGSVNVKVATGTNTGDKMTMSGMGMKRLGSRRGGSGDLRVEFRVNMPKYLSANQRTIVEMLADEMGDKTARRVMNVSSQRPPSDPSDPESHKNEGFLKSMWHTLTNHPAHQKDGEGDSGTSTSTGTGKDDKKQDDKKQDKPKDEPKDEPKKPDSTSG
;
A
#
# COMPACT_ATOMS: atom_id res chain seq x y z
N MET A 1 -22.80 -1.56 50.92
CA MET A 1 -21.57 -2.10 50.28
C MET A 1 -21.97 -2.59 48.89
N GLY A 2 -21.42 -2.13 47.76
CA GLY A 2 -20.37 -1.12 47.54
C GLY A 2 -20.13 -0.91 46.03
N LEU A 3 -21.22 -0.77 45.25
CA LEU A 3 -21.22 -0.82 43.77
C LEU A 3 -20.85 0.54 43.13
N PHE A 4 -19.55 0.87 43.13
CA PHE A 4 -19.01 1.98 42.34
C PHE A 4 -17.64 1.63 41.72
N THR A 5 -17.63 0.89 40.61
CA THR A 5 -16.45 0.82 39.73
C THR A 5 -16.43 2.05 38.83
N THR A 6 -15.62 3.04 39.19
CA THR A 6 -15.49 4.31 38.46
C THR A 6 -14.94 4.09 37.05
N HIS A 7 -15.65 4.56 36.01
CA HIS A 7 -15.03 4.79 34.71
C HIS A 7 -13.93 5.84 34.86
N SER A 8 -12.70 5.53 34.42
CA SER A 8 -11.62 6.51 34.42
C SER A 8 -11.86 7.55 33.32
N SER A 9 -12.25 8.76 33.72
CA SER A 9 -12.53 9.88 32.82
C SER A 9 -11.25 10.54 32.32
N PHE A 10 -10.45 9.76 31.58
CA PHE A 10 -9.19 10.21 30.99
C PHE A 10 -9.42 11.27 29.91
N ASP A 11 -8.88 12.46 30.15
CA ASP A 11 -8.92 13.61 29.27
C ASP A 11 -7.49 13.92 28.77
N PRO A 12 -7.17 13.71 27.48
CA PRO A 12 -5.81 13.93 26.96
C PRO A 12 -5.24 15.31 27.30
N ASP A 13 -6.04 16.38 27.19
CA ASP A 13 -5.57 17.76 27.38
C ASP A 13 -5.20 18.08 28.85
N ARG A 14 -5.69 17.29 29.81
CA ARG A 14 -5.46 17.47 31.26
C ARG A 14 -4.54 16.40 31.86
N ASP A 15 -4.72 15.14 31.46
CA ASP A 15 -4.16 13.96 32.13
C ASP A 15 -2.86 13.44 31.47
N ILE A 16 -2.49 13.96 30.30
CA ILE A 16 -1.15 13.77 29.74
C ILE A 16 -0.20 14.79 30.41
N PRO A 17 0.82 14.33 31.17
CA PRO A 17 1.80 15.22 31.78
C PRO A 17 2.68 15.86 30.71
N SER A 18 3.48 16.87 31.08
CA SER A 18 4.51 17.41 30.18
C SER A 18 5.42 16.29 29.67
N LEU A 19 5.61 16.24 28.35
CA LEU A 19 6.46 15.26 27.67
C LEU A 19 7.85 15.85 27.35
N ASP A 20 8.20 16.99 27.93
CA ASP A 20 9.51 17.63 27.69
C ASP A 20 10.69 16.67 27.91
N GLY A 21 11.71 16.80 27.07
CA GLY A 21 12.84 15.87 26.98
C GLY A 21 12.52 14.48 26.39
N LYS A 22 11.26 14.02 26.38
CA LYS A 22 10.86 12.67 25.94
C LYS A 22 10.94 12.49 24.42
N VAL A 23 11.37 11.31 24.00
CA VAL A 23 11.35 10.88 22.59
C VAL A 23 10.29 9.80 22.38
N ILE A 24 9.44 9.97 21.36
CA ILE A 24 8.27 9.12 21.09
C ILE A 24 8.39 8.51 19.69
N LEU A 25 7.96 7.27 19.49
CA LEU A 25 7.81 6.65 18.17
C LEU A 25 6.42 6.03 18.01
N VAL A 26 5.69 6.46 16.99
CA VAL A 26 4.33 5.96 16.67
C VAL A 26 4.33 5.29 15.29
N THR A 27 4.03 4.00 15.28
CA THR A 27 3.90 3.23 14.03
C THR A 27 2.53 3.46 13.39
N GLY A 28 2.49 3.71 12.08
CA GLY A 28 1.24 4.00 11.35
C GLY A 28 0.70 5.41 11.63
N GLY A 29 1.57 6.35 12.01
CA GLY A 29 1.20 7.69 12.47
C GLY A 29 0.60 8.63 11.41
N ASN A 30 0.44 8.17 10.16
CA ASN A 30 -0.08 9.00 9.06
C ASN A 30 -1.62 8.99 8.93
N ILE A 31 -2.34 8.08 9.58
CA ILE A 31 -3.81 8.00 9.54
C ILE A 31 -4.43 7.51 10.86
N GLY A 32 -5.70 7.84 11.08
CA GLY A 32 -6.53 7.30 12.17
C GLY A 32 -5.92 7.49 13.57
N LEU A 33 -6.04 6.46 14.41
CA LEU A 33 -5.55 6.45 15.79
C LEU A 33 -4.09 6.86 15.94
N GLY A 34 -3.22 6.43 15.01
CA GLY A 34 -1.79 6.79 15.05
C GLY A 34 -1.55 8.27 14.81
N LYS A 35 -2.30 8.88 13.88
CA LYS A 35 -2.24 10.32 13.61
C LYS A 35 -2.80 11.13 14.77
N GLN A 36 -3.94 10.70 15.34
CA GLN A 36 -4.52 11.37 16.51
C GLN A 36 -3.58 11.27 17.71
N ALA A 37 -2.94 10.13 17.96
CA ALA A 37 -1.99 9.98 19.06
C ALA A 37 -0.79 10.95 18.93
N ILE A 38 -0.26 11.16 17.72
CA ILE A 38 0.78 12.16 17.47
C ILE A 38 0.26 13.58 17.70
N LEU A 39 -0.97 13.89 17.27
CA LEU A 39 -1.59 15.20 17.51
C LEU A 39 -1.72 15.49 19.00
N GLU A 40 -2.29 14.55 19.79
CA GLU A 40 -2.38 14.72 21.24
C GLU A 40 -0.98 14.84 21.86
N PHE A 41 -0.06 13.91 21.59
CA PHE A 41 1.30 13.99 22.13
C PHE A 41 2.00 15.32 21.79
N ALA A 42 1.81 15.88 20.60
CA ALA A 42 2.44 17.14 20.19
C ALA A 42 2.02 18.33 21.07
N LYS A 43 0.79 18.35 21.60
CA LYS A 43 0.31 19.43 22.51
C LYS A 43 1.18 19.54 23.77
N HIS A 44 1.69 18.42 24.29
CA HIS A 44 2.40 18.34 25.58
C HIS A 44 3.92 18.49 25.45
N LYS A 45 4.39 19.11 24.35
CA LYS A 45 5.78 19.56 24.10
C LYS A 45 6.87 18.46 24.22
N PRO A 46 6.74 17.31 23.55
CA PRO A 46 7.80 16.30 23.49
C PRO A 46 9.04 16.83 22.76
N ARG A 47 10.23 16.32 23.12
CA ARG A 47 11.49 16.69 22.44
C ARG A 47 11.51 16.27 20.97
N GLN A 48 10.95 15.09 20.65
CA GLN A 48 10.89 14.57 19.28
C GLN A 48 9.82 13.48 19.15
N ILE A 49 9.03 13.51 18.07
CA ILE A 49 8.11 12.42 17.70
C ILE A 49 8.55 11.82 16.36
N TRP A 50 8.77 10.50 16.31
CA TRP A 50 8.93 9.74 15.08
C TRP A 50 7.57 9.26 14.55
N LEU A 51 7.14 9.84 13.43
CA LEU A 51 5.97 9.37 12.66
C LEU A 51 6.45 8.31 11.67
N ALA A 52 6.27 7.03 12.02
CA ALA A 52 6.67 5.92 11.16
C ALA A 52 5.54 5.49 10.22
N ALA A 53 5.78 5.53 8.91
CA ALA A 53 4.79 5.23 7.88
C ALA A 53 5.40 4.65 6.59
N ARG A 54 4.59 3.89 5.85
CA ARG A 54 5.00 3.18 4.62
C ARG A 54 5.10 4.08 3.38
N ASN A 55 4.35 5.18 3.35
CA ASN A 55 4.28 6.11 2.22
C ASN A 55 4.60 7.52 2.73
N LEU A 56 5.68 8.12 2.20
CA LEU A 56 6.21 9.40 2.65
C LEU A 56 5.25 10.58 2.39
N ASP A 57 4.50 10.58 1.29
CA ASP A 57 3.65 11.72 0.94
C ASP A 57 2.41 11.81 1.81
N LYS A 58 1.81 10.66 2.14
CA LYS A 58 0.76 10.57 3.18
C LYS A 58 1.30 10.91 4.57
N ALA A 59 2.57 10.66 4.86
CA ALA A 59 3.20 11.11 6.10
C ALA A 59 3.40 12.63 6.11
N ARG A 60 3.95 13.23 5.04
CA ARG A 60 4.12 14.67 4.86
C ARG A 60 2.79 15.41 5.01
N ALA A 61 1.73 14.91 4.37
CA ALA A 61 0.38 15.47 4.49
C ALA A 61 -0.16 15.39 5.93
N ALA A 62 0.07 14.28 6.64
CA ALA A 62 -0.33 14.13 8.03
C ALA A 62 0.44 15.08 8.98
N VAL A 63 1.75 15.26 8.78
CA VAL A 63 2.55 16.24 9.55
C VAL A 63 2.03 17.65 9.31
N ALA A 64 1.81 18.05 8.05
CA ALA A 64 1.32 19.38 7.71
C ALA A 64 -0.08 19.68 8.29
N GLU A 65 -0.92 18.67 8.49
CA GLU A 65 -2.24 18.84 9.10
C GLU A 65 -2.19 18.90 10.64
N ILE A 66 -1.23 18.20 11.26
CA ILE A 66 -0.95 18.31 12.70
C ILE A 66 -0.31 19.68 12.99
N GLN A 67 0.61 20.16 12.15
CA GLN A 67 1.25 21.46 12.30
C GLN A 67 0.29 22.65 12.11
N LYS A 68 -0.88 22.47 11.46
CA LYS A 68 -1.95 23.48 11.46
C LYS A 68 -2.64 23.65 12.83
N GLN A 69 -2.52 22.67 13.72
CA GLN A 69 -3.12 22.67 15.06
C GLN A 69 -2.06 22.91 16.15
N VAL A 70 -0.84 22.41 15.94
CA VAL A 70 0.32 22.60 16.84
C VAL A 70 1.52 23.05 15.99
N CYS A 71 1.66 24.37 15.83
CA CYS A 71 2.60 25.01 14.89
C CYS A 71 4.03 24.46 14.94
N ASP A 72 4.60 24.30 16.14
CA ASP A 72 5.98 23.86 16.34
C ASP A 72 6.13 22.35 16.65
N ALA A 73 5.18 21.51 16.24
CA ALA A 73 5.20 20.07 16.51
C ALA A 73 6.49 19.38 15.97
N PRO A 74 7.37 18.83 16.84
CA PRO A 74 8.70 18.36 16.45
C PRO A 74 8.66 16.92 15.89
N ILE A 75 8.00 16.77 14.75
CA ILE A 75 7.73 15.48 14.11
C ILE A 75 8.77 15.18 13.03
N LYS A 76 9.54 14.10 13.20
CA LYS A 76 10.36 13.50 12.15
C LYS A 76 9.61 12.36 11.47
N ILE A 77 9.63 12.34 10.13
CA ILE A 77 9.05 11.25 9.35
C ILE A 77 10.06 10.11 9.23
N LEU A 78 9.61 8.87 9.46
CA LEU A 78 10.39 7.65 9.31
C LEU A 78 9.72 6.75 8.27
N GLN A 79 10.42 6.44 7.16
CA GLN A 79 9.92 5.47 6.19
C GLN A 79 10.07 4.06 6.76
N MET A 80 8.97 3.31 6.87
CA MET A 80 9.02 1.93 7.37
C MET A 80 7.86 1.10 6.80
N ASP A 81 8.18 -0.04 6.19
CA ASP A 81 7.21 -1.08 5.87
C ASP A 81 7.30 -2.24 6.87
N LEU A 82 6.23 -2.45 7.65
CA LEU A 82 6.11 -3.56 8.59
C LEU A 82 5.94 -4.93 7.92
N THR A 83 5.80 -5.00 6.59
CA THR A 83 5.85 -6.27 5.82
C THR A 83 7.25 -6.61 5.31
N SER A 84 8.31 -5.95 5.79
CA SER A 84 9.70 -6.14 5.37
C SER A 84 10.68 -5.98 6.53
N PHE A 85 11.32 -7.06 7.00
CA PHE A 85 12.34 -6.95 8.06
C PHE A 85 13.54 -6.10 7.61
N ALA A 86 13.85 -6.02 6.32
CA ALA A 86 14.86 -5.12 5.79
C ALA A 86 14.52 -3.64 6.06
N SER A 87 13.29 -3.21 5.71
CA SER A 87 12.83 -1.82 5.97
C SER A 87 12.73 -1.50 7.46
N ILE A 88 12.33 -2.47 8.29
CA ILE A 88 12.29 -2.29 9.75
C ILE A 88 13.70 -2.17 10.34
N ARG A 89 14.68 -2.93 9.81
CA ARG A 89 16.09 -2.87 10.24
C ARG A 89 16.72 -1.51 9.91
N GLU A 90 16.45 -0.98 8.72
CA GLU A 90 16.85 0.37 8.31
C GLU A 90 16.20 1.44 9.19
N ALA A 91 14.87 1.40 9.36
CA ALA A 91 14.15 2.35 10.20
C ALA A 91 14.61 2.35 11.67
N ALA A 92 14.87 1.17 12.25
CA ALA A 92 15.39 1.06 13.61
C ALA A 92 16.82 1.60 13.74
N ARG A 93 17.68 1.39 12.74
CA ARG A 93 19.02 2.00 12.66
C ARG A 93 18.90 3.53 12.65
N THR A 94 18.08 4.11 11.76
CA THR A 94 17.89 5.57 11.68
C THR A 94 17.44 6.17 13.01
N VAL A 95 16.54 5.49 13.73
CA VAL A 95 16.08 5.92 15.06
C VAL A 95 17.23 5.87 16.09
N ALA A 96 18.02 4.80 16.11
CA ALA A 96 19.13 4.63 17.06
C ALA A 96 20.34 5.55 16.77
N GLU A 97 20.56 5.92 15.51
CA GLU A 97 21.61 6.87 15.10
C GLU A 97 21.21 8.33 15.37
N GLN A 98 19.92 8.67 15.24
CA GLN A 98 19.42 10.05 15.40
C GLN A 98 18.68 10.32 16.72
N SER A 99 18.65 9.36 17.64
CA SER A 99 18.01 9.51 18.96
C SER A 99 18.89 8.90 20.05
N ASP A 100 19.26 9.71 21.03
CA ASP A 100 20.04 9.30 22.21
C ASP A 100 19.22 8.48 23.23
N ARG A 101 17.89 8.62 23.19
CA ARG A 101 16.87 7.98 24.03
C ARG A 101 15.61 7.61 23.24
N LEU A 102 14.77 6.76 23.81
CA LEU A 102 13.40 6.48 23.37
C LEU A 102 12.55 6.15 24.61
N ASP A 103 11.49 6.92 24.84
CA ASP A 103 10.66 6.83 26.04
C ASP A 103 9.31 6.16 25.79
N ILE A 104 8.66 6.42 24.64
CA ILE A 104 7.35 5.83 24.31
C ILE A 104 7.40 5.18 22.94
N LEU A 105 7.26 3.86 22.89
CA LEU A 105 7.15 3.07 21.66
C LEU A 105 5.69 2.59 21.46
N MET A 106 4.98 3.21 20.54
CA MET A 106 3.57 2.90 20.24
C MET A 106 3.44 2.04 18.97
N LEU A 107 3.17 0.75 19.21
CA LEU A 107 3.00 -0.29 18.20
C LEU A 107 1.53 -0.30 17.69
N ASN A 108 1.12 0.86 17.14
CA ASN A 108 -0.24 1.19 16.70
C ASN A 108 -0.61 0.68 15.30
N ALA A 109 0.34 0.55 14.36
CA ALA A 109 0.01 0.18 12.99
C ALA A 109 -0.65 -1.20 12.87
N GLY A 110 -1.41 -1.41 11.80
CA GLY A 110 -1.91 -2.73 11.43
C GLY A 110 -2.84 -2.75 10.24
N ILE A 111 -3.28 -3.95 9.90
CA ILE A 111 -4.28 -4.29 8.89
C ILE A 111 -5.31 -5.25 9.51
N MET A 112 -6.51 -5.31 8.94
CA MET A 112 -7.62 -6.11 9.47
C MET A 112 -8.38 -6.79 8.34
N ALA A 113 -8.75 -8.05 8.54
CA ALA A 113 -9.60 -8.85 7.66
C ALA A 113 -9.22 -8.73 6.17
N THR A 114 -7.93 -8.82 5.86
CA THR A 114 -7.41 -8.82 4.49
C THR A 114 -7.55 -10.19 3.82
N LEU A 115 -7.44 -10.20 2.50
CA LEU A 115 -7.24 -11.45 1.75
C LEU A 115 -6.03 -12.23 2.27
N PRO A 116 -6.00 -13.57 2.09
CA PRO A 116 -4.81 -14.38 2.34
C PRO A 116 -3.60 -13.89 1.53
N GLY A 117 -2.40 -14.14 2.05
CA GLY A 117 -1.15 -13.77 1.41
C GLY A 117 0.01 -13.75 2.41
N LEU A 118 1.20 -13.39 1.94
CA LEU A 118 2.43 -13.34 2.73
C LEU A 118 3.05 -11.93 2.78
N THR A 119 3.83 -11.65 3.82
CA THR A 119 4.81 -10.55 3.85
C THR A 119 6.05 -10.89 3.03
N GLN A 120 6.96 -9.92 2.84
CA GLN A 120 8.21 -10.15 2.11
C GLN A 120 9.08 -11.22 2.81
N ASP A 121 9.03 -11.27 4.14
CA ASP A 121 9.73 -12.25 5.00
C ASP A 121 9.01 -13.61 5.13
N GLY A 122 7.93 -13.82 4.36
CA GLY A 122 7.22 -15.10 4.27
C GLY A 122 6.31 -15.44 5.45
N TYR A 123 5.78 -14.44 6.17
CA TYR A 123 4.75 -14.64 7.21
C TYR A 123 3.35 -14.35 6.69
N GLU A 124 2.31 -15.00 7.23
CA GLU A 124 0.90 -14.64 6.95
C GLU A 124 0.70 -13.13 7.07
N VAL A 125 0.08 -12.50 6.08
CA VAL A 125 0.15 -11.04 5.93
C VAL A 125 -0.34 -10.24 7.15
N GLN A 126 -1.41 -10.67 7.83
CA GLN A 126 -1.91 -9.99 9.03
C GLN A 126 -1.01 -10.24 10.25
N PHE A 127 -0.60 -11.48 10.51
CA PHE A 127 0.34 -11.83 11.57
C PHE A 127 1.71 -11.16 11.39
N GLY A 128 2.21 -11.13 10.16
CA GLY A 128 3.43 -10.44 9.78
C GLY A 128 3.35 -8.93 10.07
N THR A 129 2.31 -8.27 9.55
CA THR A 129 2.14 -6.80 9.67
C THR A 129 1.79 -6.34 11.08
N ASN A 130 0.92 -7.08 11.80
CA ASN A 130 0.35 -6.64 13.09
C ASN A 130 1.16 -7.08 14.30
N HIS A 131 2.00 -8.11 14.14
CA HIS A 131 2.74 -8.72 15.25
C HIS A 131 4.24 -8.86 14.94
N MET A 132 4.63 -9.62 13.92
CA MET A 132 6.05 -9.93 13.70
C MET A 132 6.89 -8.68 13.40
N GLY A 133 6.38 -7.76 12.58
CA GLY A 133 7.07 -6.50 12.26
C GLY A 133 7.27 -5.62 13.49
N HIS A 134 6.22 -5.42 14.30
CA HIS A 134 6.29 -4.67 15.56
C HIS A 134 7.20 -5.31 16.59
N ALA A 135 7.13 -6.63 16.73
CA ALA A 135 8.02 -7.38 17.60
C ALA A 135 9.49 -7.23 17.14
N PHE A 136 9.76 -7.35 15.84
CA PHE A 136 11.08 -7.18 15.24
C PHE A 136 11.65 -5.78 15.50
N LEU A 137 10.89 -4.72 15.17
CA LEU A 137 11.20 -3.33 15.52
C LEU A 137 11.55 -3.18 17.00
N THR A 138 10.75 -3.77 17.89
CA THR A 138 10.94 -3.67 19.34
C THR A 138 12.27 -4.27 19.78
N ASN A 139 12.71 -5.44 19.28
CA ASN A 139 14.03 -5.97 19.65
C ASN A 139 15.19 -5.09 19.18
N LEU A 140 15.08 -4.49 17.98
CA LEU A 140 16.14 -3.63 17.47
C LEU A 140 16.24 -2.32 18.28
N LEU A 141 15.12 -1.86 18.85
CA LEU A 141 15.06 -0.70 19.73
C LEU A 141 15.24 -1.04 21.23
N LEU A 142 15.27 -2.32 21.63
CA LEU A 142 15.45 -2.71 23.03
C LEU A 142 16.72 -2.12 23.67
N PRO A 143 17.91 -2.09 23.02
CA PRO A 143 19.08 -1.44 23.59
C PRO A 143 18.86 0.05 23.90
N LEU A 144 18.06 0.75 23.09
CA LEU A 144 17.74 2.17 23.28
C LEU A 144 16.69 2.38 24.38
N LEU A 145 15.67 1.51 24.45
CA LEU A 145 14.67 1.49 25.53
C LEU A 145 15.32 1.15 26.88
N ASP A 146 16.12 0.07 26.92
CA ASP A 146 16.86 -0.38 28.11
C ASP A 146 17.82 0.70 28.60
N LYS A 147 18.56 1.37 27.70
CA LYS A 147 19.42 2.52 28.03
C LYS A 147 18.61 3.70 28.58
N THR A 148 17.44 3.99 28.02
CA THR A 148 16.59 5.08 28.50
C THR A 148 16.05 4.78 29.91
N ALA A 149 15.60 3.55 30.16
CA ALA A 149 15.17 3.07 31.48
C ALA A 149 16.34 2.86 32.49
N GLN A 150 17.57 3.14 32.08
CA GLN A 150 18.76 3.21 32.95
C GLN A 150 19.21 4.65 33.23
N SER A 151 18.59 5.67 32.60
CA SER A 151 19.03 7.07 32.69
C SER A 151 18.70 7.77 34.01
N GLY A 152 17.85 7.19 34.85
CA GLY A 152 17.51 7.70 36.19
C GLY A 152 16.43 6.86 36.86
N PRO A 153 16.15 7.06 38.16
CA PRO A 153 15.10 6.33 38.88
C PRO A 153 13.69 6.68 38.36
N ASP A 154 13.46 7.92 37.94
CA ASP A 154 12.17 8.40 37.38
C ASP A 154 12.01 8.13 35.87
N ALA A 155 12.84 7.24 35.30
CA ALA A 155 12.87 6.97 33.86
C ALA A 155 11.71 6.07 33.40
N ASP A 156 10.48 6.62 33.39
CA ASP A 156 9.30 5.97 32.81
C ASP A 156 9.48 5.78 31.28
N VAL A 157 9.61 4.52 30.87
CA VAL A 157 9.78 4.07 29.48
C VAL A 157 8.75 2.98 29.17
N ARG A 158 8.01 3.17 28.07
CA ARG A 158 6.79 2.41 27.77
C ARG A 158 6.77 1.80 26.37
N VAL A 159 6.17 0.61 26.27
CA VAL A 159 5.87 -0.07 25.00
C VAL A 159 4.38 -0.41 24.97
N VAL A 160 3.62 0.36 24.18
CA VAL A 160 2.16 0.21 24.07
C VAL A 160 1.82 -0.58 22.81
N VAL A 161 1.26 -1.78 22.99
CA VAL A 161 1.00 -2.75 21.93
C VAL A 161 -0.48 -2.72 21.53
N LEU A 162 -0.78 -2.31 20.30
CA LEU A 162 -2.18 -2.17 19.87
C LEU A 162 -2.76 -3.54 19.46
N SER A 163 -3.58 -4.08 20.35
CA SER A 163 -4.38 -5.28 20.13
C SER A 163 -5.82 -4.88 19.75
N SER A 164 -6.78 -5.78 19.91
CA SER A 164 -8.20 -5.60 19.58
C SER A 164 -9.04 -6.62 20.34
N GLU A 165 -10.32 -6.32 20.61
CA GLU A 165 -11.28 -7.37 21.03
C GLU A 165 -11.34 -8.53 20.03
N GLY A 166 -11.04 -8.28 18.74
CA GLY A 166 -10.87 -9.32 17.73
C GLY A 166 -9.86 -10.42 18.10
N HIS A 167 -8.99 -10.23 19.10
CA HIS A 167 -8.16 -11.31 19.66
C HIS A 167 -9.00 -12.50 20.17
N LYS A 168 -10.24 -12.25 20.62
CA LYS A 168 -11.19 -13.27 21.11
C LYS A 168 -11.64 -14.21 19.97
N LEU A 169 -11.50 -13.79 18.70
CA LEU A 169 -11.81 -14.56 17.48
C LEU A 169 -10.63 -15.42 16.95
N GLY A 170 -9.46 -15.39 17.61
CA GLY A 170 -8.32 -16.23 17.24
C GLY A 170 -8.59 -17.73 17.46
N PRO A 171 -7.77 -18.63 16.89
CA PRO A 171 -7.99 -20.08 16.95
C PRO A 171 -8.10 -20.62 18.38
N LYS A 172 -8.75 -21.79 18.54
CA LYS A 172 -9.00 -22.41 19.86
C LYS A 172 -7.72 -22.58 20.71
N PRO A 173 -6.58 -23.12 20.20
CA PRO A 173 -5.32 -23.19 20.95
C PRO A 173 -4.56 -21.84 21.09
N GLY A 174 -5.08 -20.74 20.57
CA GLY A 174 -4.49 -19.40 20.68
C GLY A 174 -3.58 -19.03 19.51
N ILE A 175 -2.47 -19.76 19.34
CA ILE A 175 -1.53 -19.59 18.22
C ILE A 175 -1.28 -20.96 17.56
N LEU A 176 -1.40 -21.04 16.24
CA LEU A 176 -1.07 -22.21 15.43
C LEU A 176 0.25 -21.96 14.70
N PHE A 177 1.37 -22.39 15.30
CA PHE A 177 2.73 -22.05 14.84
C PHE A 177 3.02 -22.47 13.39
N ASP A 178 2.48 -23.60 12.94
CA ASP A 178 2.68 -24.14 11.59
C ASP A 178 2.00 -23.28 10.52
N THR A 179 0.95 -22.54 10.88
CA THR A 179 0.24 -21.64 9.96
C THR A 179 1.00 -20.35 9.66
N LEU A 180 1.95 -19.97 10.53
CA LEU A 180 2.52 -18.61 10.55
C LEU A 180 3.34 -18.26 9.30
N LYS A 181 3.91 -19.25 8.61
CA LYS A 181 4.61 -19.11 7.33
C LYS A 181 3.81 -19.64 6.12
N THR A 182 2.49 -19.62 6.25
CA THR A 182 1.54 -19.95 5.17
C THR A 182 0.60 -18.76 4.96
N GLU A 183 -0.13 -18.72 3.85
CA GLU A 183 -1.21 -17.73 3.68
C GLU A 183 -2.38 -17.91 4.66
N TYR A 184 -2.44 -19.07 5.34
CA TYR A 184 -3.52 -19.51 6.22
C TYR A 184 -4.92 -19.27 5.60
N SER A 185 -5.02 -19.58 4.30
CA SER A 185 -6.12 -19.20 3.41
C SER A 185 -7.43 -19.95 3.66
N HIS A 186 -7.37 -21.11 4.30
CA HIS A 186 -8.51 -21.99 4.59
C HIS A 186 -9.36 -21.59 5.81
N VAL A 187 -9.06 -20.45 6.46
CA VAL A 187 -9.89 -19.87 7.53
C VAL A 187 -10.38 -18.47 7.18
N ASP A 188 -11.39 -18.00 7.91
CA ASP A 188 -11.91 -16.65 7.78
C ASP A 188 -10.86 -15.56 8.10
N ALA A 189 -11.00 -14.40 7.46
CA ALA A 189 -10.06 -13.30 7.59
C ALA A 189 -10.00 -12.69 9.00
N PHE A 190 -11.07 -12.79 9.79
CA PHE A 190 -11.08 -12.39 11.20
C PHE A 190 -10.41 -13.43 12.12
N VAL A 191 -10.31 -14.70 11.74
CA VAL A 191 -9.54 -15.71 12.51
C VAL A 191 -8.03 -15.45 12.38
N ARG A 192 -7.55 -15.14 11.16
CA ARG A 192 -6.16 -14.67 10.94
C ARG A 192 -5.88 -13.37 11.71
N TYR A 193 -6.80 -12.40 11.63
CA TYR A 193 -6.71 -11.16 12.41
C TYR A 193 -6.63 -11.43 13.92
N GLY A 194 -7.51 -12.29 14.43
CA GLY A 194 -7.58 -12.67 15.84
C GLY A 194 -6.30 -13.36 16.33
N GLN A 195 -5.72 -14.26 15.54
CA GLN A 195 -4.39 -14.84 15.82
C GLN A 195 -3.32 -13.74 15.95
N SER A 196 -3.29 -12.77 15.03
CA SER A 196 -2.34 -11.66 15.07
C SER A 196 -2.51 -10.74 16.30
N LYS A 197 -3.74 -10.48 16.73
CA LYS A 197 -4.04 -9.60 17.87
C LYS A 197 -3.91 -10.31 19.21
N PHE A 198 -4.13 -11.62 19.26
CA PHE A 198 -3.83 -12.47 20.42
C PHE A 198 -2.31 -12.59 20.64
N ALA A 199 -1.52 -12.71 19.57
CA ALA A 199 -0.06 -12.67 19.65
C ALA A 199 0.47 -11.38 20.28
N ASN A 200 -0.17 -10.24 20.04
CA ASN A 200 0.19 -8.96 20.68
C ASN A 200 -0.06 -8.94 22.20
N VAL A 201 -1.06 -9.65 22.71
CA VAL A 201 -1.29 -9.79 24.16
C VAL A 201 -0.21 -10.66 24.80
N LEU A 202 0.07 -11.84 24.22
CA LEU A 202 1.15 -12.73 24.66
C LEU A 202 2.52 -12.03 24.61
N PHE A 203 2.76 -11.21 23.59
CA PHE A 203 4.00 -10.44 23.42
C PHE A 203 4.19 -9.37 24.50
N ALA A 204 3.15 -8.57 24.80
CA ALA A 204 3.21 -7.58 25.86
C ALA A 204 3.53 -8.24 27.21
N ARG A 205 2.79 -9.29 27.56
CA ARG A 205 3.00 -10.10 28.76
C ARG A 205 4.42 -10.68 28.83
N ARG A 206 4.92 -11.27 27.75
CA ARG A 206 6.27 -11.87 27.74
C ARG A 206 7.38 -10.84 27.80
N LEU A 207 7.20 -9.68 27.17
CA LEU A 207 8.21 -8.63 27.19
C LEU A 207 8.30 -7.95 28.56
N ALA A 208 7.18 -7.72 29.25
CA ALA A 208 7.17 -7.26 30.64
C ALA A 208 7.99 -8.18 31.57
N GLN A 209 7.80 -9.50 31.46
CA GLN A 209 8.59 -10.50 32.21
C GLN A 209 10.09 -10.46 31.90
N LEU A 210 10.46 -10.19 30.65
CA LEU A 210 11.86 -10.12 30.21
C LEU A 210 12.50 -8.75 30.47
N ARG A 211 11.69 -7.73 30.78
CA ARG A 211 12.09 -6.35 31.04
C ARG A 211 11.22 -5.69 32.13
N PRO A 212 11.38 -6.04 33.42
CA PRO A 212 10.62 -5.44 34.51
C PRO A 212 10.83 -3.93 34.71
N ARG A 213 11.85 -3.33 34.08
CA ARG A 213 12.07 -1.86 34.06
C ARG A 213 11.28 -1.12 32.97
N LEU A 214 10.54 -1.84 32.12
CA LEU A 214 9.73 -1.25 31.05
C LEU A 214 8.25 -1.47 31.33
N THR A 215 7.44 -0.42 31.16
CA THR A 215 5.98 -0.51 31.24
C THR A 215 5.45 -0.99 29.89
N VAL A 216 5.25 -2.31 29.75
CA VAL A 216 4.78 -2.94 28.51
C VAL A 216 3.32 -3.34 28.67
N VAL A 217 2.45 -2.91 27.77
CA VAL A 217 1.00 -3.09 27.93
C VAL A 217 0.33 -3.33 26.59
N ALA A 218 -0.63 -4.26 26.54
CA ALA A 218 -1.48 -4.44 25.37
C ALA A 218 -2.80 -3.68 25.57
N VAL A 219 -3.30 -3.00 24.53
CA VAL A 219 -4.57 -2.25 24.63
C VAL A 219 -5.46 -2.49 23.42
N HIS A 220 -6.78 -2.49 23.65
CA HIS A 220 -7.78 -2.32 22.60
C HIS A 220 -8.21 -0.84 22.55
N PRO A 221 -8.25 -0.19 21.37
CA PRO A 221 -8.76 1.18 21.24
C PRO A 221 -10.29 1.28 21.19
N GLY A 222 -11.03 0.16 21.28
CA GLY A 222 -12.49 0.12 21.08
C GLY A 222 -12.89 -0.15 19.62
N VAL A 223 -14.19 -0.16 19.35
CA VAL A 223 -14.75 -0.40 18.02
C VAL A 223 -14.79 0.91 17.22
N VAL A 224 -13.61 1.42 16.89
CA VAL A 224 -13.41 2.79 16.39
C VAL A 224 -13.65 2.91 14.88
N ARG A 225 -14.24 4.04 14.45
CA ARG A 225 -14.36 4.49 13.04
C ARG A 225 -13.00 4.74 12.40
N THR A 226 -12.29 3.67 12.06
CA THR A 226 -10.94 3.68 11.50
C THR A 226 -10.91 3.27 10.04
N ASN A 227 -9.92 3.78 9.29
CA ASN A 227 -9.63 3.37 7.91
C ASN A 227 -9.21 1.89 7.78
N LEU A 228 -9.15 1.12 8.87
CA LEU A 228 -8.96 -0.33 8.85
C LEU A 228 -10.13 -1.05 8.14
N VAL A 229 -11.35 -0.53 8.26
CA VAL A 229 -12.53 -1.07 7.55
C VAL A 229 -12.39 -0.90 6.03
N ALA A 230 -11.84 0.24 5.57
CA ALA A 230 -11.51 0.45 4.16
C ALA A 230 -10.36 -0.45 3.66
N GLY A 231 -9.53 -0.97 4.57
CA GLY A 231 -8.49 -1.97 4.29
C GLY A 231 -8.97 -3.43 4.32
N ALA A 232 -10.21 -3.71 4.71
CA ALA A 232 -10.72 -5.05 4.98
C ALA A 232 -11.12 -5.83 3.71
N THR A 233 -10.13 -6.04 2.84
CA THR A 233 -10.29 -6.62 1.49
C THR A 233 -10.73 -8.10 1.47
N GLY A 234 -10.76 -8.77 2.63
CA GLY A 234 -11.24 -10.14 2.82
C GLY A 234 -12.66 -10.27 3.39
N MET A 235 -13.31 -9.20 3.85
CA MET A 235 -14.71 -9.26 4.31
C MET A 235 -15.67 -9.66 3.18
N SER A 236 -16.78 -10.35 3.48
CA SER A 236 -17.83 -10.64 2.49
C SER A 236 -18.44 -9.34 1.91
N LYS A 237 -18.95 -9.39 0.67
CA LYS A 237 -19.57 -8.19 0.03
C LYS A 237 -20.70 -7.61 0.88
N SER A 238 -21.57 -8.46 1.45
CA SER A 238 -22.66 -8.05 2.33
C SER A 238 -22.16 -7.36 3.62
N ALA A 239 -21.10 -7.87 4.25
CA ALA A 239 -20.54 -7.24 5.45
C ALA A 239 -19.91 -5.85 5.16
N ARG A 240 -19.38 -5.63 3.94
CA ARG A 240 -18.92 -4.30 3.51
C ARG A 240 -20.09 -3.34 3.22
N VAL A 241 -21.16 -3.83 2.60
CA VAL A 241 -22.38 -3.06 2.30
C VAL A 241 -23.19 -2.73 3.57
N ALA A 242 -23.08 -3.52 4.64
CA ALA A 242 -23.63 -3.18 5.95
C ALA A 242 -22.77 -2.17 6.75
N GLY A 243 -21.49 -2.02 6.40
CA GLY A 243 -20.53 -1.12 7.07
C GLY A 243 -20.97 0.35 7.20
N PRO A 244 -21.66 0.96 6.21
CA PRO A 244 -22.22 2.30 6.34
C PRO A 244 -23.22 2.46 7.49
N LEU A 245 -24.14 1.51 7.71
CA LEU A 245 -25.09 1.56 8.84
C LEU A 245 -24.39 1.33 10.18
N ALA A 246 -23.37 0.49 10.23
CA ALA A 246 -22.59 0.23 11.44
C ALA A 246 -21.83 1.47 11.98
N ASN A 247 -21.65 2.53 11.17
CA ASN A 247 -21.01 3.78 11.61
C ASN A 247 -21.69 4.47 12.80
N LEU A 248 -22.97 4.21 13.07
CA LEU A 248 -23.67 4.79 14.22
C LEU A 248 -23.30 4.11 15.55
N ALA A 249 -22.79 2.87 15.50
CA ALA A 249 -22.36 2.08 16.65
C ALA A 249 -20.83 2.13 16.91
N PHE A 250 -20.08 2.86 16.08
CA PHE A 250 -18.62 2.92 16.15
C PHE A 250 -18.11 4.19 16.81
N THR A 251 -17.22 4.03 17.78
CA THR A 251 -16.55 5.11 18.54
C THR A 251 -15.78 6.06 17.60
N PRO A 252 -15.82 7.40 17.78
CA PRO A 252 -14.99 8.32 17.00
C PRO A 252 -13.50 8.17 17.36
N VAL A 253 -12.61 8.59 16.44
CA VAL A 253 -11.14 8.39 16.59
C VAL A 253 -10.58 9.13 17.82
N SER A 254 -11.14 10.29 18.16
CA SER A 254 -10.79 11.09 19.35
C SER A 254 -11.09 10.39 20.67
N GLU A 255 -12.15 9.59 20.75
CA GLU A 255 -12.46 8.78 21.93
C GLU A 255 -11.65 7.48 21.92
N GLY A 256 -11.52 6.84 20.76
CA GLY A 256 -10.80 5.57 20.62
C GLY A 256 -9.29 5.65 20.93
N VAL A 257 -8.67 6.81 20.70
CA VAL A 257 -7.25 7.02 20.99
C VAL A 257 -6.97 7.14 22.50
N LYS A 258 -7.99 7.41 23.33
CA LYS A 258 -7.81 7.64 24.77
C LYS A 258 -7.17 6.45 25.50
N ASN A 259 -7.51 5.21 25.15
CA ASN A 259 -6.94 4.05 25.84
C ASN A 259 -5.43 3.85 25.55
N GLN A 260 -4.99 4.11 24.32
CA GLN A 260 -3.55 4.04 23.97
C GLN A 260 -2.75 5.24 24.49
N LEU A 261 -3.38 6.41 24.67
CA LEU A 261 -2.76 7.56 25.33
C LEU A 261 -2.67 7.35 26.84
N TRP A 262 -3.75 6.96 27.51
CA TRP A 262 -3.79 6.59 28.93
C TRP A 262 -2.70 5.56 29.25
N ALA A 263 -2.60 4.49 28.46
CA ALA A 263 -1.56 3.47 28.61
C ALA A 263 -0.12 4.00 28.43
N SER A 264 0.05 5.08 27.66
CA SER A 264 1.34 5.73 27.43
C SER A 264 1.78 6.67 28.57
N VAL A 265 0.91 7.02 29.52
CA VAL A 265 1.22 8.04 30.56
C VAL A 265 0.70 7.76 31.98
N SER A 266 -0.41 7.04 32.16
CA SER A 266 -1.01 6.85 33.50
C SER A 266 -0.12 6.00 34.40
N ARG A 267 -0.10 6.31 35.70
CA ARG A 267 0.60 5.50 36.73
C ARG A 267 -0.15 4.22 37.10
N ASP A 268 -1.41 4.08 36.70
CA ASP A 268 -2.29 2.93 37.01
C ASP A 268 -2.06 1.74 36.05
N VAL A 269 -1.08 1.84 35.14
CA VAL A 269 -0.81 0.87 34.08
C VAL A 269 0.05 -0.27 34.62
N VAL A 270 -0.55 -1.46 34.74
CA VAL A 270 0.12 -2.68 35.17
C VAL A 270 0.87 -3.30 33.98
N SER A 271 2.20 -3.38 34.08
CA SER A 271 3.05 -3.98 33.03
C SER A 271 2.73 -5.48 32.85
N GLY A 272 2.44 -5.88 31.62
CA GLY A 272 2.13 -7.26 31.21
C GLY A 272 0.65 -7.61 31.12
N GLU A 273 -0.27 -6.71 31.49
CA GLU A 273 -1.72 -6.90 31.37
C GLU A 273 -2.30 -6.33 30.06
N TYR A 274 -3.60 -6.55 29.83
CA TYR A 274 -4.35 -6.08 28.67
C TYR A 274 -5.59 -5.29 29.07
N TYR A 275 -5.79 -4.14 28.42
CA TYR A 275 -6.83 -3.18 28.75
C TYR A 275 -7.83 -2.92 27.61
N GLU A 276 -9.10 -2.86 27.97
CA GLU A 276 -10.20 -2.35 27.15
C GLU A 276 -10.49 -0.86 27.48
N PRO A 277 -11.14 -0.10 26.58
CA PRO A 277 -11.33 1.35 26.75
C PRO A 277 -12.17 1.71 27.99
N VAL A 278 -11.73 2.58 28.90
CA VAL A 278 -10.37 3.11 29.11
C VAL A 278 -9.92 2.71 30.50
N GLY A 279 -8.72 2.13 30.62
CA GLY A 279 -8.17 1.67 31.89
C GLY A 279 -8.86 0.45 32.51
N VAL A 280 -9.76 -0.24 31.79
CA VAL A 280 -10.43 -1.45 32.28
C VAL A 280 -9.61 -2.70 31.94
N VAL A 281 -9.14 -3.43 32.94
CA VAL A 281 -8.44 -4.71 32.73
C VAL A 281 -9.45 -5.78 32.29
N ASP A 282 -9.31 -6.32 31.07
CA ASP A 282 -10.18 -7.38 30.57
C ASP A 282 -9.81 -8.75 31.18
N LYS A 283 -10.81 -9.62 31.29
CA LYS A 283 -10.66 -11.05 31.61
C LYS A 283 -10.23 -11.81 30.35
N VAL A 284 -9.02 -11.49 29.86
CA VAL A 284 -8.35 -12.19 28.75
C VAL A 284 -8.57 -13.71 28.87
N ARG A 285 -8.88 -14.38 27.74
CA ARG A 285 -8.97 -15.87 27.67
C ARG A 285 -7.85 -16.49 28.50
N LYS A 286 -8.09 -17.54 29.29
CA LYS A 286 -7.06 -18.18 30.16
C LYS A 286 -5.71 -18.40 29.45
N LEU A 287 -5.74 -18.73 28.16
CA LEU A 287 -4.57 -18.87 27.27
C LEU A 287 -3.71 -17.61 27.09
N GLY A 288 -4.26 -16.39 27.18
CA GLY A 288 -3.49 -15.14 27.06
C GLY A 288 -2.66 -14.81 28.31
N ARG A 289 -2.93 -15.49 29.43
CA ARG A 289 -2.07 -15.52 30.62
C ARG A 289 -1.20 -16.80 30.67
N ASN A 290 -1.14 -17.60 29.60
CA ASN A 290 -0.26 -18.77 29.51
C ASN A 290 1.18 -18.35 29.13
N ASP A 291 2.08 -18.45 30.10
CA ASP A 291 3.47 -18.04 29.98
C ASP A 291 4.33 -19.00 29.14
N GLU A 292 3.93 -20.26 29.00
CA GLU A 292 4.56 -21.22 28.10
C GLU A 292 4.26 -20.89 26.64
N LEU A 293 2.99 -20.57 26.32
CA LEU A 293 2.58 -20.15 24.99
C LEU A 293 3.24 -18.82 24.60
N ALA A 294 3.37 -17.90 25.55
CA ALA A 294 4.08 -16.63 25.37
C ALA A 294 5.60 -16.84 25.18
N LYS A 295 6.20 -17.81 25.88
CA LYS A 295 7.60 -18.26 25.69
C LYS A 295 7.79 -18.95 24.33
N ALA A 296 6.85 -19.78 23.89
CA ALA A 296 6.87 -20.44 22.58
C ALA A 296 6.84 -19.40 21.43
N LEU A 297 5.94 -18.42 21.52
CA LEU A 297 5.89 -17.28 20.58
C LEU A 297 7.18 -16.46 20.57
N SER A 298 7.80 -16.26 21.74
CA SER A 298 9.13 -15.62 21.81
C SER A 298 10.26 -16.48 21.23
N ASN A 299 10.10 -17.81 21.15
CA ASN A 299 11.12 -18.73 20.64
C ASN A 299 11.01 -18.95 19.12
N SER A 300 9.80 -19.13 18.59
CA SER A 300 9.54 -19.24 17.13
C SER A 300 9.98 -17.99 16.36
N ARG A 301 10.17 -16.88 17.07
CA ARG A 301 10.73 -15.63 16.56
C ARG A 301 12.27 -15.59 16.56
N ARG A 302 12.96 -16.30 17.47
CA ARG A 302 14.45 -16.27 17.55
C ARG A 302 15.10 -16.93 16.33
N SER A 303 14.50 -17.99 15.79
CA SER A 303 14.94 -18.63 14.53
C SER A 303 14.75 -17.72 13.32
N ALA A 304 13.79 -16.79 13.36
CA ALA A 304 13.57 -15.81 12.29
C ALA A 304 14.59 -14.66 12.32
N THR A 305 15.12 -14.33 13.51
CA THR A 305 16.13 -13.28 13.71
C THR A 305 17.58 -13.81 13.64
N ALA A 306 17.78 -15.05 13.19
CA ALA A 306 19.08 -15.72 13.20
C ALA A 306 20.04 -15.33 12.05
N TYR A 307 19.56 -14.57 11.05
CA TYR A 307 20.42 -14.00 10.00
C TYR A 307 21.03 -12.66 10.45
N ASP A 308 22.33 -12.74 10.72
CA ASP A 308 23.29 -11.65 10.96
C ASP A 308 23.03 -10.77 12.20
N TYR A 309 23.55 -11.20 13.35
CA TYR A 309 24.46 -10.41 14.22
C TYR A 309 25.12 -11.35 15.26
N PRO A 310 26.42 -11.23 15.57
CA PRO A 310 27.05 -12.01 16.63
C PRO A 310 26.47 -11.66 18.01
N ALA A 311 26.22 -12.68 18.83
CA ALA A 311 25.61 -12.52 20.14
C ALA A 311 26.62 -12.01 21.18
N HIS A 312 26.64 -10.70 21.44
CA HIS A 312 27.25 -10.19 22.67
C HIS A 312 26.46 -10.70 23.88
N GLY A 313 27.19 -11.24 24.86
CA GLY A 313 26.66 -12.21 25.82
C GLY A 313 25.61 -11.66 26.79
N VAL A 314 24.47 -12.33 26.87
CA VAL A 314 23.62 -12.27 28.06
C VAL A 314 24.21 -13.18 29.12
N LEU A 315 24.99 -12.61 30.05
CA LEU A 315 25.38 -13.29 31.29
C LEU A 315 24.13 -13.51 32.15
N GLN A 316 23.49 -14.68 32.00
CA GLN A 316 22.55 -15.17 32.99
C GLN A 316 23.31 -15.98 34.05
N SER A 317 23.31 -15.43 35.27
CA SER A 317 23.82 -16.08 36.48
C SER A 317 23.22 -17.47 36.66
N ARG A 318 24.07 -18.50 36.61
CA ARG A 318 23.77 -19.79 37.26
C ARG A 318 24.16 -19.70 38.74
N GLN A 319 23.49 -20.48 39.57
CA GLN A 319 23.66 -20.47 41.02
C GLN A 319 25.07 -20.96 41.42
N ILE A 320 25.67 -20.30 42.41
CA ILE A 320 26.87 -20.74 43.11
C ILE A 320 26.44 -21.45 44.39
N SER A 321 26.96 -22.66 44.63
CA SER A 321 27.30 -23.26 45.94
C SER A 321 27.52 -24.78 45.77
N PRO A 322 28.42 -25.41 46.54
CA PRO A 322 29.85 -25.07 46.58
C PRO A 322 30.74 -26.33 46.45
N LEU A 323 31.88 -26.24 45.74
CA LEU A 323 33.00 -27.20 45.87
C LEU A 323 34.22 -26.72 45.07
N CYS A 324 35.11 -25.97 45.74
CA CYS A 324 36.57 -25.93 45.53
C CYS A 324 37.15 -24.81 46.40
N ASP A 325 37.62 -25.16 47.59
CA ASP A 325 38.65 -24.38 48.25
C ASP A 325 39.95 -24.48 47.44
N SER A 326 40.64 -23.36 47.22
CA SER A 326 42.10 -23.21 47.29
C SER A 326 42.56 -21.86 46.69
N LEU A 327 43.60 -21.27 47.29
CA LEU A 327 44.45 -20.21 46.70
C LEU A 327 43.77 -18.87 46.32
N CYS A 328 43.25 -18.16 47.32
CA CYS A 328 43.53 -16.72 47.39
C CYS A 328 44.84 -16.51 48.15
N CYS A 329 45.84 -15.85 47.55
CA CYS A 329 47.08 -15.47 48.24
C CYS A 329 47.86 -14.40 47.46
N PHE A 330 48.20 -13.29 48.13
CA PHE A 330 49.07 -12.18 47.69
C PHE A 330 48.65 -11.39 46.42
N SER A 331 48.83 -10.07 46.34
CA SER A 331 48.94 -9.03 47.39
C SER A 331 48.66 -7.66 46.76
N ASP A 332 48.22 -6.69 47.55
CA ASP A 332 48.01 -5.29 47.14
C ASP A 332 48.86 -4.40 48.05
N GLU A 333 49.94 -3.78 47.53
CA GLU A 333 50.76 -2.86 48.31
C GLU A 333 51.39 -1.72 47.48
N LEU A 334 51.52 -0.58 48.15
CA LEU A 334 51.94 0.73 47.68
C LEU A 334 53.34 0.76 47.05
N LEU A 335 53.53 1.67 46.07
CA LEU A 335 54.40 2.84 46.30
C LEU A 335 54.22 3.95 45.24
N ARG A 336 54.55 5.18 45.64
CA ARG A 336 54.65 6.38 44.78
C ARG A 336 56.11 6.55 44.34
N LEU A 337 56.38 7.09 43.14
CA LEU A 337 57.38 8.16 42.90
C LEU A 337 57.50 8.64 41.44
N ASN A 338 57.76 9.95 41.31
CA ASN A 338 58.41 10.76 40.26
C ASN A 338 58.53 10.33 38.77
N MET A 339 57.96 11.19 37.92
CA MET A 339 58.65 12.09 36.95
C MET A 339 59.86 11.59 36.11
N ASN A 340 59.74 11.78 34.78
CA ASN A 340 60.79 12.12 33.79
C ASN A 340 62.02 11.15 33.67
N SER A 341 62.39 10.68 32.48
CA SER A 341 62.88 11.53 31.37
C SER A 341 62.82 10.90 29.97
N SER A 342 63.04 11.73 28.95
CA SER A 342 63.17 11.37 27.52
C SER A 342 64.47 10.65 27.15
N LEU A 343 64.43 9.79 26.12
CA LEU A 343 65.56 9.56 25.20
C LEU A 343 65.07 9.16 23.79
N LEU A 344 65.81 9.58 22.76
CA LEU A 344 65.64 9.23 21.33
C LEU A 344 66.63 8.09 20.97
N THR A 345 66.64 7.42 19.81
CA THR A 345 66.75 7.97 18.44
C THR A 345 66.69 6.88 17.36
N LYS A 346 66.37 7.28 16.10
CA LYS A 346 66.75 6.63 14.81
C LYS A 346 66.10 5.24 14.51
N ALA A 347 65.95 4.77 13.27
CA ALA A 347 66.06 5.30 11.88
C ALA A 347 65.51 4.20 10.92
N ALA A 348 65.27 4.37 9.60
CA ALA A 348 64.92 5.51 8.73
C ALA A 348 64.42 4.92 7.37
N ALA A 349 63.90 5.75 6.45
CA ALA A 349 63.46 5.34 5.11
C ALA A 349 64.51 5.61 4.00
N PRO A 350 64.25 5.14 2.76
CA PRO A 350 64.33 6.01 1.57
C PRO A 350 62.97 6.05 0.81
N ALA A 351 62.47 7.13 0.19
CA ALA A 351 63.06 8.18 -0.67
C ALA A 351 63.40 7.67 -2.10
N ARG A 352 63.02 8.30 -3.22
CA ARG A 352 63.11 9.73 -3.67
C ARG A 352 62.01 10.09 -4.72
N VAL A 353 61.54 11.34 -4.95
CA VAL A 353 62.15 12.63 -5.43
C VAL A 353 62.48 12.57 -6.95
N LEU A 354 62.06 13.45 -7.91
CA LEU A 354 61.72 14.91 -8.06
C LEU A 354 60.64 15.14 -9.18
N ALA A 355 60.05 16.32 -9.53
CA ALA A 355 59.87 17.66 -8.89
C ALA A 355 58.73 18.55 -9.50
N GLN A 356 59.01 19.41 -10.51
CA GLN A 356 58.20 20.59 -10.93
C GLN A 356 58.29 20.91 -12.44
N THR A 357 57.32 21.65 -13.01
CA THR A 357 57.56 22.81 -13.91
C THR A 357 56.31 23.70 -14.11
N GLN A 358 56.49 24.93 -14.61
CA GLN A 358 55.42 25.89 -14.94
C GLN A 358 55.00 25.79 -16.42
N LEU A 359 53.82 26.33 -16.78
CA LEU A 359 53.65 27.23 -17.94
C LEU A 359 52.29 27.96 -17.87
N ALA A 360 52.11 28.99 -18.72
CA ALA A 360 51.01 29.97 -18.61
C ALA A 360 50.14 30.07 -19.89
N GLY A 361 48.90 30.52 -19.72
CA GLY A 361 47.97 30.86 -20.81
C GLY A 361 47.15 32.12 -20.49
N ARG A 362 46.97 33.01 -21.46
CA ARG A 362 46.16 34.26 -21.35
C ARG A 362 44.73 34.02 -21.90
N PRO A 363 43.77 34.95 -21.70
CA PRO A 363 43.70 36.17 -22.53
C PRO A 363 43.75 37.51 -21.75
N LYS A 364 44.06 38.61 -22.46
CA LYS A 364 43.69 40.00 -22.13
C LYS A 364 42.55 40.42 -23.07
N LEU A 365 41.51 41.20 -22.73
CA LEU A 365 41.39 42.48 -22.00
C LEU A 365 41.69 43.71 -22.88
N ARG A 366 40.63 44.48 -23.22
CA ARG A 366 40.58 45.94 -23.48
C ARG A 366 39.23 46.45 -22.92
N GLU A 367 39.18 47.43 -22.00
CA GLU A 367 39.43 48.89 -22.14
C GLU A 367 38.27 49.64 -22.81
N CYS A 368 37.81 50.83 -22.39
CA CYS A 368 38.15 51.72 -21.24
C CYS A 368 36.99 52.75 -21.05
N VAL A 369 36.88 53.64 -20.03
CA VAL A 369 37.69 54.03 -18.84
C VAL A 369 36.75 54.69 -17.79
N GLY A 370 37.13 54.79 -16.51
CA GLY A 370 36.42 55.59 -15.50
C GLY A 370 37.20 55.77 -14.18
N ARG A 371 37.59 57.01 -13.85
CA ARG A 371 38.42 57.38 -12.67
C ARG A 371 37.56 57.44 -11.38
N GLY A 372 38.05 57.19 -10.15
CA GLY A 372 39.34 56.67 -9.67
C GLY A 372 39.65 57.06 -8.20
N ALA A 373 40.44 56.24 -7.48
CA ALA A 373 41.08 56.48 -6.16
C ALA A 373 40.17 56.55 -4.88
N ARG A 374 40.63 56.20 -3.65
CA ARG A 374 41.77 55.36 -3.18
C ARG A 374 41.54 54.83 -1.74
N ILE A 375 41.91 53.57 -1.51
CA ILE A 375 42.40 52.90 -0.27
C ILE A 375 42.50 53.72 1.05
N HIS A 376 41.97 53.19 2.17
CA HIS A 376 42.77 52.35 3.10
C HIS A 376 41.97 51.60 4.19
N THR A 377 42.63 50.60 4.77
CA THR A 377 42.23 49.67 5.84
C THR A 377 42.43 50.22 7.26
N THR A 378 41.60 49.81 8.23
CA THR A 378 42.07 49.41 9.59
C THR A 378 40.99 48.69 10.40
N SER A 379 41.41 47.89 11.38
CA SER A 379 40.55 47.33 12.43
C SER A 379 41.36 47.19 13.71
N TYR A 380 40.86 47.71 14.84
CA TYR A 380 41.30 47.34 16.19
C TYR A 380 40.19 47.59 17.22
N ARG A 381 40.33 46.98 18.40
CA ARG A 381 39.30 46.82 19.45
C ARG A 381 40.02 46.70 20.80
N VAL A 382 39.54 47.33 21.88
CA VAL A 382 39.89 47.08 23.31
C VAL A 382 39.06 48.05 24.21
N THR A 383 37.95 47.61 24.82
CA THR A 383 37.71 47.21 26.25
C THR A 383 37.15 48.36 27.15
N PRO A 384 36.90 48.25 28.49
CA PRO A 384 35.50 48.10 28.96
C PRO A 384 35.05 48.82 30.29
N CYS A 385 33.76 48.64 30.65
CA CYS A 385 33.17 48.74 32.01
C CYS A 385 33.03 50.15 32.67
N PRO A 386 32.27 50.32 33.79
CA PRO A 386 31.48 49.34 34.57
C PRO A 386 29.97 49.69 34.77
N ARG A 387 29.30 48.95 35.68
CA ARG A 387 27.84 48.92 35.99
C ARG A 387 27.32 50.10 36.83
N SER A 388 26.02 50.40 36.71
CA SER A 388 25.11 50.58 37.87
C SER A 388 23.69 50.10 37.48
N ALA A 389 23.02 49.32 38.33
CA ALA A 389 21.93 49.72 39.25
C ALA A 389 20.61 50.12 38.56
N GLY A 390 19.50 49.45 38.89
CA GLY A 390 18.19 49.67 38.29
C GLY A 390 17.12 50.13 39.27
N GLN A 391 16.13 50.89 38.79
CA GLN A 391 14.90 51.24 39.51
C GLN A 391 13.66 51.05 38.61
N ARG A 392 12.48 51.01 39.24
CA ARG A 392 11.19 50.64 38.63
C ARG A 392 10.22 51.83 38.51
N LYS A 393 9.24 51.67 37.61
CA LYS A 393 7.99 52.45 37.42
C LYS A 393 8.12 53.89 36.90
N LYS A 394 7.45 54.15 35.77
CA LYS A 394 6.19 54.93 35.74
C LYS A 394 5.38 54.60 34.48
N ASP A 395 4.16 55.10 34.42
CA ASP A 395 3.03 54.44 33.75
C ASP A 395 2.66 55.01 32.37
N VAL A 396 1.63 54.41 31.77
CA VAL A 396 1.15 54.58 30.39
C VAL A 396 0.40 55.90 30.15
N PRO A 397 0.57 56.54 28.97
CA PRO A 397 -0.49 57.29 28.31
C PRO A 397 -1.06 56.52 27.11
N CYS A 398 -2.39 56.45 27.01
CA CYS A 398 -3.10 55.81 25.90
C CYS A 398 -3.21 56.77 24.70
N SER A 399 -3.12 56.23 23.47
CA SER A 399 -3.49 56.96 22.25
C SER A 399 -4.46 56.13 21.40
N ARG A 400 -5.48 56.80 20.85
CA ARG A 400 -6.59 56.18 20.11
C ARG A 400 -6.11 55.61 18.78
N ARG A 401 -6.55 54.40 18.44
CA ARG A 401 -6.51 53.90 17.05
C ARG A 401 -7.82 54.23 16.36
N SER A 402 -7.74 54.91 15.21
CA SER A 402 -8.87 55.08 14.30
C SER A 402 -9.20 53.75 13.64
N PHE A 403 -10.49 53.37 13.61
CA PHE A 403 -10.95 52.23 12.82
C PHE A 403 -11.06 52.63 11.35
N HIS A 404 -10.21 52.09 10.49
CA HIS A 404 -10.47 52.05 9.05
C HIS A 404 -11.18 50.74 8.72
N ALA A 405 -12.43 50.82 8.27
CA ALA A 405 -13.11 49.69 7.67
C ALA A 405 -12.57 49.47 6.24
N THR A 406 -11.98 48.31 5.99
CA THR A 406 -11.66 47.87 4.62
C THR A 406 -12.98 47.59 3.89
N ASN A 407 -13.12 48.07 2.66
CA ASN A 407 -14.31 47.79 1.84
C ASN A 407 -14.58 46.29 1.75
N ALA A 408 -15.83 45.89 1.97
CA ALA A 408 -16.31 44.56 1.61
C ALA A 408 -16.16 44.34 0.09
N LEU A 409 -16.01 43.08 -0.32
CA LEU A 409 -15.98 42.69 -1.73
C LEU A 409 -17.38 42.86 -2.35
N ALA A 410 -17.67 44.08 -2.80
CA ALA A 410 -18.85 44.34 -3.63
C ALA A 410 -18.82 43.40 -4.85
N GLN A 411 -19.88 42.62 -5.05
CA GLN A 411 -19.98 41.73 -6.21
C GLN A 411 -19.83 42.54 -7.50
N LYS A 412 -19.06 41.99 -8.45
CA LYS A 412 -18.94 42.53 -9.79
C LYS A 412 -20.31 42.47 -10.46
N ASP A 413 -20.74 43.60 -11.03
CA ASP A 413 -21.99 43.73 -11.78
C ASP A 413 -22.10 42.62 -12.86
N PRO A 414 -23.06 41.69 -12.75
CA PRO A 414 -23.08 40.48 -13.57
C PRO A 414 -23.36 40.79 -15.05
N TYR A 415 -24.05 41.90 -15.32
CA TYR A 415 -24.24 42.41 -16.67
C TYR A 415 -22.91 42.83 -17.30
N LYS A 416 -22.03 43.48 -16.53
CA LYS A 416 -20.67 43.83 -16.98
C LYS A 416 -19.75 42.62 -17.09
N ALA A 417 -19.92 41.60 -16.24
CA ALA A 417 -19.15 40.36 -16.31
C ALA A 417 -19.47 39.54 -17.57
N LEU A 418 -20.73 39.51 -18.02
CA LEU A 418 -21.15 38.89 -19.29
C LEU A 418 -21.05 39.82 -20.51
N GLY A 419 -20.81 41.12 -20.31
CA GLY A 419 -20.71 42.11 -21.39
C GLY A 419 -22.04 42.42 -22.09
N VAL A 420 -23.16 42.38 -21.35
CA VAL A 420 -24.53 42.58 -21.85
C VAL A 420 -25.22 43.76 -21.14
N SER A 421 -26.26 44.35 -21.75
CA SER A 421 -27.06 45.40 -21.11
C SER A 421 -28.05 44.81 -20.10
N LYS A 422 -28.56 45.64 -19.18
CA LYS A 422 -29.62 45.22 -18.24
C LYS A 422 -30.91 44.79 -18.94
N SER A 423 -31.21 45.42 -20.07
CA SER A 423 -32.33 45.10 -20.97
C SER A 423 -32.15 43.81 -21.78
N ALA A 424 -31.03 43.11 -21.67
CA ALA A 424 -30.75 41.92 -22.48
C ALA A 424 -31.75 40.79 -22.20
N THR A 425 -32.17 40.13 -23.27
CA THR A 425 -33.05 38.95 -23.24
C THR A 425 -32.29 37.70 -22.79
N ALA A 426 -33.01 36.70 -22.27
CA ALA A 426 -32.42 35.43 -21.86
C ALA A 426 -31.64 34.72 -22.99
N ALA A 427 -32.04 34.91 -24.25
CA ALA A 427 -31.33 34.38 -25.42
C ALA A 427 -29.97 35.06 -25.63
N GLU A 428 -29.88 36.37 -25.44
CA GLU A 428 -28.63 37.14 -25.57
C GLU A 428 -27.68 36.87 -24.41
N ILE A 429 -28.19 36.80 -23.17
CA ILE A 429 -27.44 36.41 -21.97
C ILE A 429 -26.81 35.02 -22.17
N LYS A 430 -27.60 34.05 -22.65
CA LYS A 430 -27.12 32.68 -22.97
C LYS A 430 -26.08 32.67 -24.10
N LYS A 431 -26.28 33.47 -25.15
CA LYS A 431 -25.34 33.61 -26.29
C LYS A 431 -24.00 34.24 -25.84
N ALA A 432 -24.04 35.25 -24.99
CA ALA A 432 -22.85 35.89 -24.42
C ALA A 432 -22.08 34.92 -23.51
N TYR A 433 -22.78 34.22 -22.60
CA TYR A 433 -22.19 33.19 -21.73
C TYR A 433 -21.43 32.13 -22.53
N TYR A 434 -22.05 31.45 -23.52
CA TYR A 434 -21.33 30.44 -24.31
C TYR A 434 -20.17 31.04 -25.13
N GLY A 435 -20.32 32.28 -25.61
CA GLY A 435 -19.27 33.00 -26.35
C GLY A 435 -18.05 33.36 -25.50
N LEU A 436 -18.22 33.58 -24.20
CA LEU A 436 -17.15 33.88 -23.24
C LEU A 436 -16.59 32.60 -22.60
N ALA A 437 -17.45 31.66 -22.21
CA ALA A 437 -17.05 30.37 -21.65
C ALA A 437 -16.12 29.60 -22.60
N LYS A 438 -16.37 29.62 -23.92
CA LYS A 438 -15.48 29.01 -24.93
C LYS A 438 -14.12 29.72 -25.07
N LYS A 439 -14.00 31.00 -24.70
CA LYS A 439 -12.75 31.80 -24.76
C LYS A 439 -11.90 31.69 -23.48
N PHE A 440 -12.53 31.41 -22.34
CA PHE A 440 -11.87 31.33 -21.03
C PHE A 440 -11.92 29.93 -20.40
N HIS A 441 -12.29 28.89 -21.16
CA HIS A 441 -12.26 27.51 -20.68
C HIS A 441 -10.82 27.10 -20.31
N PRO A 442 -10.57 26.51 -19.12
CA PRO A 442 -9.22 26.27 -18.61
C PRO A 442 -8.37 25.31 -19.47
N ASP A 443 -9.01 24.44 -20.26
CA ASP A 443 -8.31 23.53 -21.18
C ASP A 443 -7.89 24.20 -22.51
N THR A 444 -8.59 25.27 -22.93
CA THR A 444 -8.31 25.96 -24.20
C THR A 444 -7.51 27.24 -24.02
N ASN A 445 -7.61 27.90 -22.85
CA ASN A 445 -6.83 29.08 -22.51
C ASN A 445 -5.99 28.81 -21.25
N LYS A 446 -4.67 28.98 -21.38
CA LYS A 446 -3.66 28.70 -20.34
C LYS A 446 -3.27 29.93 -19.50
N ASP A 447 -3.89 31.09 -19.74
CA ASP A 447 -3.64 32.29 -18.95
C ASP A 447 -4.06 32.10 -17.48
N ALA A 448 -3.19 32.50 -16.55
CA ALA A 448 -3.50 32.43 -15.12
C ALA A 448 -4.81 33.16 -14.74
N THR A 449 -5.14 34.25 -15.44
CA THR A 449 -6.37 35.04 -15.20
C THR A 449 -7.63 34.47 -15.89
N ALA A 450 -7.51 33.45 -16.75
CA ALA A 450 -8.67 32.87 -17.43
C ALA A 450 -9.59 32.14 -16.44
N LYS A 451 -9.01 31.45 -15.46
CA LYS A 451 -9.76 30.70 -14.43
C LYS A 451 -10.66 31.61 -13.58
N ASP A 452 -10.14 32.76 -13.15
CA ASP A 452 -10.88 33.69 -12.31
C ASP A 452 -11.99 34.39 -13.11
N LYS A 453 -11.70 34.78 -14.35
CA LYS A 453 -12.71 35.31 -15.29
C LYS A 453 -13.79 34.28 -15.59
N PHE A 454 -13.45 33.01 -15.73
CA PHE A 454 -14.41 31.93 -15.93
C PHE A 454 -15.35 31.77 -14.72
N ALA A 455 -14.85 31.92 -13.50
CA ALA A 455 -15.67 31.93 -12.29
C ALA A 455 -16.58 33.18 -12.18
N ASP A 456 -16.09 34.36 -12.56
CA ASP A 456 -16.91 35.58 -12.69
C ASP A 456 -18.04 35.39 -13.72
N ILE A 457 -17.74 34.80 -14.88
CA ILE A 457 -18.71 34.51 -15.96
C ILE A 457 -19.75 33.48 -15.49
N GLN A 458 -19.34 32.44 -14.77
CA GLN A 458 -20.22 31.37 -14.31
C GLN A 458 -21.23 31.88 -13.26
N SER A 459 -20.75 32.66 -12.27
CA SER A 459 -21.61 33.25 -11.23
C SER A 459 -22.56 34.31 -11.79
N ALA A 460 -22.10 35.15 -12.72
CA ALA A 460 -22.95 36.11 -13.41
C ALA A 460 -24.08 35.43 -14.23
N TYR A 461 -23.79 34.30 -14.88
CA TYR A 461 -24.82 33.53 -15.59
C TYR A 461 -25.80 32.83 -14.64
N GLU A 462 -25.38 32.38 -13.46
CA GLU A 462 -26.30 31.78 -12.48
C GLU A 462 -27.35 32.78 -11.95
N ILE A 463 -26.97 34.04 -11.77
CA ILE A 463 -27.89 35.12 -11.36
C ILE A 463 -28.83 35.52 -12.52
N LEU A 464 -28.29 35.64 -13.74
CA LEU A 464 -29.02 36.23 -14.88
C LEU A 464 -29.77 35.23 -15.77
N SER A 465 -29.67 33.91 -15.52
CA SER A 465 -30.35 32.88 -16.32
C SER A 465 -31.72 32.46 -15.78
N ASP A 466 -31.98 32.63 -14.47
CA ASP A 466 -33.30 32.45 -13.85
C ASP A 466 -34.02 33.81 -13.78
N PRO A 467 -35.21 33.98 -14.38
CA PRO A 467 -35.99 35.21 -14.29
C PRO A 467 -36.19 35.72 -12.87
N LYS A 468 -36.40 34.83 -11.89
CA LYS A 468 -36.65 35.22 -10.49
C LYS A 468 -35.39 35.75 -9.81
N LYS A 469 -34.24 35.12 -10.04
CA LYS A 469 -32.93 35.62 -9.55
C LYS A 469 -32.56 36.93 -10.23
N LYS A 470 -32.85 37.07 -11.53
CA LYS A 470 -32.67 38.33 -12.29
C LYS A 470 -33.52 39.45 -11.69
N GLU A 471 -34.82 39.23 -11.49
CA GLU A 471 -35.74 40.20 -10.88
C GLU A 471 -35.31 40.60 -9.46
N GLN A 472 -34.90 39.63 -8.63
CA GLN A 472 -34.36 39.90 -7.29
C GLN A 472 -33.08 40.75 -7.34
N TYR A 473 -32.16 40.47 -8.27
CA TYR A 473 -30.94 41.26 -8.44
C TYR A 473 -31.22 42.66 -8.99
N ASP A 474 -32.18 42.81 -9.91
CA ASP A 474 -32.57 44.10 -10.48
C ASP A 474 -33.34 44.97 -9.47
N GLN A 475 -34.05 44.36 -8.50
CA GLN A 475 -34.78 45.07 -7.43
C GLN A 475 -33.91 45.39 -6.20
N PHE A 476 -33.09 44.45 -5.72
CA PHE A 476 -32.37 44.55 -4.44
C PHE A 476 -30.84 44.64 -4.60
N GLY A 477 -30.32 44.50 -5.81
CA GLY A 477 -28.88 44.53 -6.09
C GLY A 477 -28.11 43.40 -5.40
N ALA A 478 -26.79 43.61 -5.23
CA ALA A 478 -25.92 42.66 -4.55
C ALA A 478 -26.28 42.43 -3.06
N ALA A 479 -27.01 43.34 -2.42
CA ALA A 479 -27.41 43.24 -1.01
C ALA A 479 -28.48 42.16 -0.77
N GLY A 480 -29.32 41.85 -1.77
CA GLY A 480 -30.32 40.77 -1.68
C GLY A 480 -29.72 39.36 -1.62
N PHE A 481 -28.41 39.22 -1.79
CA PHE A 481 -27.68 37.94 -1.82
C PHE A 481 -26.48 37.90 -0.83
N ASP A 482 -26.36 38.89 0.08
CA ASP A 482 -25.33 38.89 1.14
C ASP A 482 -25.83 38.12 2.38
N PRO A 483 -25.17 37.04 2.81
CA PRO A 483 -25.57 36.27 4.00
C PRO A 483 -25.33 36.99 5.34
N SER A 484 -24.81 38.22 5.35
CA SER A 484 -24.50 39.00 6.57
C SER A 484 -25.52 40.10 6.89
N GLY A 485 -26.58 40.26 6.07
CA GLY A 485 -27.58 41.31 6.23
C GLY A 485 -28.55 41.09 7.41
N GLY A 486 -28.42 41.89 8.47
CA GLY A 486 -29.41 41.96 9.55
C GLY A 486 -30.74 42.62 9.10
N PRO A 487 -31.87 42.35 9.78
CA PRO A 487 -33.20 42.71 9.29
C PRO A 487 -33.47 44.22 9.30
N ALA A 488 -33.94 44.73 8.16
CA ALA A 488 -34.57 46.05 8.07
C ALA A 488 -36.02 46.00 8.61
N PRO A 489 -36.55 47.09 9.20
CA PRO A 489 -37.88 47.08 9.82
C PRO A 489 -39.01 47.10 8.78
N GLY A 490 -39.88 46.08 8.81
CA GLY A 490 -41.10 46.04 7.99
C GLY A 490 -41.54 44.68 7.43
N GLY A 491 -41.03 43.55 7.91
CA GLY A 491 -41.40 42.20 7.45
C GLY A 491 -42.12 41.34 8.51
N ASP A 492 -42.89 40.35 8.05
CA ASP A 492 -43.86 39.60 8.87
C ASP A 492 -43.28 38.76 10.03
N PRO A 493 -43.99 38.67 11.18
CA PRO A 493 -43.51 38.06 12.42
C PRO A 493 -43.42 36.52 12.43
N PHE A 494 -43.39 35.87 11.25
CA PHE A 494 -43.23 34.42 11.11
C PHE A 494 -41.99 33.99 10.28
N GLY A 495 -41.18 34.94 9.80
CA GLY A 495 -39.90 34.65 9.10
C GLY A 495 -38.74 34.20 10.01
N GLY A 496 -39.00 33.95 11.30
CA GLY A 496 -37.99 33.80 12.35
C GLY A 496 -37.47 32.37 12.59
N ALA A 497 -37.06 31.64 11.54
CA ALA A 497 -36.41 30.32 11.70
C ALA A 497 -35.28 30.14 10.67
N GLY A 498 -34.04 29.97 11.16
CA GLY A 498 -32.86 29.88 10.30
C GLY A 498 -32.75 28.56 9.53
N ASN A 499 -32.41 28.62 8.25
CA ASN A 499 -32.17 27.45 7.40
C ASN A 499 -31.01 26.59 7.96
N PRO A 500 -31.22 25.34 8.39
CA PRO A 500 -30.20 24.51 9.06
C PRO A 500 -29.15 23.91 8.10
N PHE A 501 -29.02 24.44 6.88
CA PHE A 501 -28.14 23.94 5.83
C PHE A 501 -27.06 24.93 5.36
N ALA A 502 -27.02 26.14 5.91
CA ALA A 502 -26.02 27.19 5.59
C ALA A 502 -24.61 26.93 6.19
N GLY A 503 -24.21 25.67 6.34
CA GLY A 503 -23.00 25.25 7.08
C GLY A 503 -21.98 24.43 6.29
N PHE A 504 -22.20 24.13 5.00
CA PHE A 504 -21.34 23.21 4.24
C PHE A 504 -20.93 23.76 2.87
N GLY A 505 -20.10 24.82 2.88
CA GLY A 505 -19.64 25.54 1.68
C GLY A 505 -18.13 25.79 1.60
N GLY A 506 -17.30 24.93 2.21
CA GLY A 506 -15.86 25.16 2.42
C GLY A 506 -14.91 24.29 1.58
N GLN A 507 -14.77 24.60 0.28
CA GLN A 507 -13.58 24.31 -0.55
C GLN A 507 -12.94 22.89 -0.44
N GLY A 508 -13.57 21.84 -1.00
CA GLY A 508 -13.09 20.45 -0.82
C GLY A 508 -13.38 19.38 -1.88
N GLY A 509 -13.90 19.72 -3.07
CA GLY A 509 -13.91 18.88 -4.28
C GLY A 509 -14.27 17.39 -4.20
N PHE A 510 -15.53 17.03 -4.47
CA PHE A 510 -15.90 15.73 -5.04
C PHE A 510 -16.72 15.96 -6.32
N GLY A 511 -16.46 15.17 -7.36
CA GLY A 511 -17.07 15.36 -8.68
C GLY A 511 -18.00 14.22 -9.10
N GLY A 512 -19.16 14.58 -9.67
CA GLY A 512 -20.06 13.70 -10.41
C GLY A 512 -21.04 12.87 -9.58
N GLY A 513 -22.34 13.00 -9.90
CA GLY A 513 -23.32 11.93 -9.65
C GLY A 513 -24.57 12.24 -8.83
N PHE A 514 -24.72 13.44 -8.26
CA PHE A 514 -25.93 13.81 -7.51
C PHE A 514 -26.76 14.86 -8.26
N ASN A 515 -27.95 14.47 -8.72
CA ASN A 515 -28.89 15.38 -9.36
C ASN A 515 -29.59 16.25 -8.31
N PHE A 516 -29.55 17.57 -8.48
CA PHE A 516 -30.26 18.51 -7.61
C PHE A 516 -31.78 18.55 -7.91
N GLU A 517 -32.17 18.17 -9.13
CA GLU A 517 -33.55 18.17 -9.64
C GLU A 517 -34.50 17.31 -8.80
N ASP A 518 -34.07 16.10 -8.41
CA ASP A 518 -34.89 15.11 -7.69
C ASP A 518 -35.16 15.49 -6.22
N ILE A 519 -34.37 16.43 -5.67
CA ILE A 519 -34.63 17.02 -4.34
C ILE A 519 -35.61 18.21 -4.46
N PHE A 520 -35.60 18.93 -5.57
CA PHE A 520 -36.49 20.08 -5.79
C PHE A 520 -37.92 19.64 -6.17
N SER A 521 -38.05 18.58 -6.97
CA SER A 521 -39.34 17.98 -7.34
C SER A 521 -40.09 17.41 -6.13
N ALA A 522 -39.38 16.82 -5.17
CA ALA A 522 -39.95 16.29 -3.93
C ALA A 522 -40.45 17.39 -2.97
N PHE A 523 -39.88 18.60 -3.01
CA PHE A 523 -40.22 19.67 -2.06
C PHE A 523 -41.28 20.66 -2.56
N THR A 524 -41.39 20.86 -3.88
CA THR A 524 -42.42 21.72 -4.49
C THR A 524 -43.77 21.01 -4.71
N GLY A 525 -43.92 19.79 -4.20
CA GLY A 525 -44.97 18.84 -4.59
C GLY A 525 -46.35 18.97 -3.93
N GLN A 526 -46.54 19.76 -2.87
CA GLN A 526 -47.86 19.81 -2.19
C GLN A 526 -48.23 21.14 -1.49
N GLN A 527 -49.41 21.65 -1.86
CA GLN A 527 -50.26 22.66 -1.16
C GLN A 527 -49.67 24.06 -0.87
N GLY A 528 -49.85 24.99 -1.83
CA GLY A 528 -49.96 26.44 -1.60
C GLY A 528 -51.39 26.96 -1.87
N PRO A 529 -51.91 27.97 -1.16
CA PRO A 529 -53.37 28.18 -1.04
C PRO A 529 -54.03 29.19 -2.02
N PHE A 530 -53.47 29.45 -3.21
CA PHE A 530 -54.09 30.32 -4.22
C PHE A 530 -54.00 29.70 -5.63
N GLY A 531 -55.13 29.24 -6.20
CA GLY A 531 -55.20 28.70 -7.57
C GLY A 531 -56.49 27.93 -7.85
N GLY A 532 -57.39 28.50 -8.67
CA GLY A 532 -58.74 27.98 -8.87
C GLY A 532 -58.86 26.71 -9.72
N ARG A 533 -59.93 25.93 -9.49
CA ARG A 533 -60.31 24.77 -10.31
C ARG A 533 -60.61 25.15 -11.77
N ARG A 534 -59.80 24.67 -12.71
CA ARG A 534 -60.23 24.33 -14.08
C ARG A 534 -59.32 23.24 -14.65
N GLY A 535 -59.86 22.03 -14.82
CA GLY A 535 -59.07 20.87 -15.27
C GLY A 535 -59.40 20.46 -16.70
N ALA A 536 -58.37 20.23 -17.51
CA ALA A 536 -58.41 19.34 -18.68
C ALA A 536 -56.99 18.95 -19.14
N ARG A 537 -56.70 17.64 -19.11
CA ARG A 537 -55.68 16.95 -19.95
C ARG A 537 -54.24 17.49 -19.93
N GLY A 538 -53.51 17.15 -18.88
CA GLY A 538 -52.04 17.00 -18.87
C GLY A 538 -51.66 15.84 -17.95
N SER A 539 -50.99 14.80 -18.46
CA SER A 539 -50.88 13.51 -17.77
C SER A 539 -49.69 13.44 -16.79
N PRO A 540 -49.86 12.94 -15.55
CA PRO A 540 -48.77 12.71 -14.60
C PRO A 540 -47.99 11.42 -14.92
N PHE A 541 -47.66 11.19 -16.19
CA PHE A 541 -47.22 9.90 -16.72
C PHE A 541 -45.69 9.76 -16.82
N GLN A 542 -44.96 10.27 -15.81
CA GLN A 542 -43.55 9.91 -15.64
C GLN A 542 -43.48 8.51 -15.03
N GLN A 543 -43.54 7.49 -15.90
CA GLN A 543 -43.51 6.08 -15.49
C GLN A 543 -42.24 5.80 -14.70
N GLU A 544 -42.39 5.42 -13.43
CA GLU A 544 -41.29 5.04 -12.54
C GLU A 544 -40.62 3.77 -13.08
N ILE A 545 -39.49 3.89 -13.79
CA ILE A 545 -38.81 2.74 -14.38
C ILE A 545 -38.11 1.98 -13.27
N LEU A 546 -38.67 0.83 -12.88
CA LEU A 546 -38.04 -0.08 -11.93
C LEU A 546 -36.81 -0.69 -12.59
N VAL A 547 -35.63 -0.40 -12.05
CA VAL A 547 -34.35 -0.99 -12.51
C VAL A 547 -33.93 -2.06 -11.51
N GLY A 548 -33.57 -3.25 -12.02
CA GLY A 548 -33.06 -4.35 -11.21
C GLY A 548 -31.58 -4.23 -10.86
N ASP A 549 -31.14 -4.96 -9.83
CA ASP A 549 -29.78 -4.89 -9.32
C ASP A 549 -28.73 -5.45 -10.29
N ASN A 550 -27.51 -4.88 -10.20
CA ASN A 550 -26.37 -5.28 -11.03
C ASN A 550 -25.62 -6.46 -10.39
N ILE A 551 -25.37 -7.51 -11.16
CA ILE A 551 -24.66 -8.70 -10.70
C ILE A 551 -23.15 -8.55 -10.98
N GLU A 552 -22.31 -8.92 -10.03
CA GLU A 552 -20.84 -8.85 -10.18
C GLU A 552 -20.18 -10.21 -9.97
N VAL A 553 -19.52 -10.74 -11.02
CA VAL A 553 -18.85 -12.05 -11.02
C VAL A 553 -17.37 -11.91 -11.39
N GLN A 554 -16.52 -12.80 -10.88
CA GLN A 554 -15.10 -12.84 -11.18
C GLN A 554 -14.79 -14.00 -12.15
N ALA A 555 -14.07 -13.71 -13.23
CA ALA A 555 -13.64 -14.70 -14.22
C ALA A 555 -12.10 -14.79 -14.25
N SER A 556 -11.55 -15.88 -13.73
CA SER A 556 -10.12 -16.20 -13.88
C SER A 556 -9.82 -16.73 -15.29
N ILE A 557 -8.78 -16.23 -15.93
CA ILE A 557 -8.24 -16.74 -17.20
C ILE A 557 -6.73 -16.87 -17.12
N SER A 558 -6.15 -17.76 -17.92
CA SER A 558 -4.70 -17.85 -18.09
C SER A 558 -4.13 -16.65 -18.86
N PHE A 559 -2.81 -16.46 -18.77
CA PHE A 559 -2.08 -15.46 -19.56
C PHE A 559 -2.26 -15.65 -21.07
N MET A 560 -2.29 -16.90 -21.54
CA MET A 560 -2.44 -17.24 -22.96
C MET A 560 -3.87 -16.96 -23.47
N GLU A 561 -4.89 -17.25 -22.65
CA GLU A 561 -6.28 -16.86 -22.95
C GLU A 561 -6.43 -15.33 -22.97
N ALA A 562 -5.80 -14.61 -22.03
CA ALA A 562 -5.80 -13.15 -22.02
C ALA A 562 -5.12 -12.56 -23.27
N ALA A 563 -4.09 -13.23 -23.80
CA ALA A 563 -3.38 -12.82 -25.00
C ALA A 563 -4.18 -13.05 -26.29
N LYS A 564 -4.85 -14.20 -26.42
CA LYS A 564 -5.55 -14.60 -27.66
C LYS A 564 -7.04 -14.26 -27.69
N GLY A 565 -7.64 -14.00 -26.53
CA GLY A 565 -9.09 -13.92 -26.33
C GLY A 565 -9.69 -15.31 -26.10
N THR A 566 -10.82 -15.38 -25.39
CA THR A 566 -11.54 -16.64 -25.13
C THR A 566 -13.02 -16.39 -24.81
N SER A 567 -13.91 -17.27 -25.25
CA SER A 567 -15.32 -17.25 -24.90
C SER A 567 -15.54 -18.05 -23.62
N LYS A 568 -15.81 -17.37 -22.48
CA LYS A 568 -15.94 -18.04 -21.18
C LYS A 568 -17.40 -18.18 -20.73
N THR A 569 -17.83 -19.41 -20.49
CA THR A 569 -19.14 -19.73 -19.92
C THR A 569 -19.16 -19.48 -18.41
N ILE A 570 -20.05 -18.61 -17.95
CA ILE A 570 -20.20 -18.21 -16.54
C ILE A 570 -21.57 -18.65 -16.04
N SER A 571 -21.61 -19.44 -14.96
CA SER A 571 -22.85 -19.72 -14.20
C SER A 571 -23.19 -18.55 -13.28
N ILE A 572 -24.40 -18.01 -13.42
CA ILE A 572 -25.00 -16.99 -12.53
C ILE A 572 -26.35 -17.47 -11.98
N THR A 573 -26.85 -16.81 -10.94
CA THR A 573 -28.16 -17.12 -10.31
C THR A 573 -29.06 -15.88 -10.14
N PRO A 574 -29.37 -15.16 -11.23
CA PRO A 574 -30.17 -13.95 -11.18
C PRO A 574 -31.59 -14.20 -10.65
N LEU A 575 -32.17 -13.15 -10.09
CA LEU A 575 -33.61 -12.95 -9.99
C LEU A 575 -34.17 -12.74 -11.39
N THR A 576 -35.04 -13.64 -11.83
CA THR A 576 -35.75 -13.56 -13.10
C THR A 576 -37.25 -13.35 -12.86
N THR A 577 -37.92 -12.73 -13.82
CA THR A 577 -39.37 -12.48 -13.77
C THR A 577 -40.12 -13.81 -13.61
N CYS A 578 -40.95 -13.93 -12.58
CA CYS A 578 -41.62 -15.19 -12.24
C CYS A 578 -42.60 -15.62 -13.34
N GLY A 579 -42.29 -16.70 -14.07
CA GLY A 579 -43.10 -17.17 -15.19
C GLY A 579 -44.58 -17.47 -14.85
N THR A 580 -44.89 -17.87 -13.61
CA THR A 580 -46.27 -18.17 -13.17
C THR A 580 -47.15 -16.92 -13.01
N CYS A 581 -46.57 -15.74 -12.80
CA CYS A 581 -47.33 -14.50 -12.54
C CYS A 581 -46.87 -13.28 -13.35
N THR A 582 -45.92 -13.49 -14.28
CA THR A 582 -45.32 -12.48 -15.18
C THR A 582 -44.86 -11.18 -14.50
N GLY A 583 -44.50 -11.24 -13.21
CA GLY A 583 -44.07 -10.11 -12.40
C GLY A 583 -45.13 -9.54 -11.45
N SER A 584 -46.43 -9.81 -11.67
CA SER A 584 -47.53 -9.21 -10.89
C SER A 584 -47.54 -9.54 -9.39
N GLY A 585 -46.88 -10.62 -8.99
CA GLY A 585 -46.90 -11.16 -7.62
C GLY A 585 -48.17 -11.93 -7.25
N LEU A 586 -49.18 -11.96 -8.14
CA LEU A 586 -50.50 -12.55 -7.88
C LEU A 586 -50.69 -13.93 -8.52
N LYS A 587 -51.71 -14.66 -8.07
CA LYS A 587 -52.25 -15.80 -8.80
C LYS A 587 -52.83 -15.35 -10.14
N THR A 588 -52.69 -16.19 -11.16
CA THR A 588 -53.27 -15.97 -12.50
C THR A 588 -54.76 -15.60 -12.41
N GLY A 589 -55.16 -14.58 -13.18
CA GLY A 589 -56.53 -14.06 -13.18
C GLY A 589 -56.95 -13.23 -11.97
N THR A 590 -56.15 -13.11 -10.90
CA THR A 590 -56.50 -12.27 -9.75
C THR A 590 -55.92 -10.87 -9.88
N GLN A 591 -56.70 -9.84 -9.52
CA GLN A 591 -56.31 -8.43 -9.58
C GLN A 591 -56.16 -7.82 -8.18
N ARG A 592 -55.45 -6.69 -8.09
CA ARG A 592 -55.36 -5.90 -6.86
C ARG A 592 -56.70 -5.21 -6.58
N SER A 593 -57.10 -5.18 -5.31
CA SER A 593 -58.26 -4.37 -4.88
C SER A 593 -57.81 -2.94 -4.54
N PRO A 594 -58.63 -1.89 -4.77
CA PRO A 594 -58.33 -0.57 -4.24
C PRO A 594 -58.39 -0.60 -2.71
N CYS A 595 -57.43 0.04 -2.04
CA CYS A 595 -57.38 0.01 -0.58
C CYS A 595 -58.55 0.79 0.01
N LYS A 596 -59.51 0.08 0.62
CA LYS A 596 -60.72 0.66 1.26
C LYS A 596 -60.42 1.69 2.37
N ALA A 597 -59.18 1.73 2.86
CA ALA A 597 -58.73 2.62 3.92
C ALA A 597 -58.24 3.99 3.42
N CYS A 598 -58.02 4.17 2.11
CA CYS A 598 -57.64 5.42 1.46
C CYS A 598 -58.27 5.62 0.06
N ASN A 599 -59.21 4.76 -0.34
CA ASN A 599 -59.90 4.77 -1.64
C ASN A 599 -58.96 4.86 -2.85
N GLY A 600 -57.81 4.18 -2.80
CA GLY A 600 -56.82 4.18 -3.87
C GLY A 600 -55.69 5.22 -3.74
N THR A 601 -55.85 6.24 -2.90
CA THR A 601 -54.94 7.42 -2.87
C THR A 601 -53.61 7.21 -2.14
N GLY A 602 -53.40 6.05 -1.51
CA GLY A 602 -52.16 5.73 -0.77
C GLY A 602 -51.98 6.46 0.56
N THR A 603 -52.65 7.59 0.76
CA THR A 603 -52.51 8.49 1.92
C THR A 603 -53.82 8.63 2.69
N ARG A 604 -53.75 9.15 3.92
CA ARG A 604 -54.89 9.50 4.76
C ARG A 604 -54.76 10.94 5.23
N LEU A 605 -55.84 11.71 5.14
CA LEU A 605 -55.88 13.08 5.65
C LEU A 605 -56.37 13.06 7.11
N HIS A 606 -55.52 13.49 8.03
CA HIS A 606 -55.89 13.74 9.41
C HIS A 606 -56.25 15.22 9.57
N PHE A 607 -57.47 15.47 10.05
CA PHE A 607 -57.96 16.80 10.40
C PHE A 607 -57.69 17.04 11.89
N MET A 608 -56.86 18.03 12.22
CA MET A 608 -56.63 18.42 13.60
C MET A 608 -57.50 19.62 13.97
N GLN A 609 -57.92 19.68 15.24
CA GLN A 609 -58.75 20.78 15.75
C GLN A 609 -57.94 22.09 15.69
N GLY A 610 -58.37 23.01 14.81
CA GLY A 610 -57.59 24.19 14.42
C GLY A 610 -57.48 24.41 12.90
N GLY A 611 -57.98 23.48 12.07
CA GLY A 611 -58.11 23.68 10.62
C GLY A 611 -56.91 23.20 9.78
N PHE A 612 -55.82 22.79 10.43
CA PHE A 612 -54.67 22.18 9.77
C PHE A 612 -54.97 20.73 9.35
N GLN A 613 -54.54 20.38 8.12
CA GLN A 613 -54.67 19.05 7.54
C GLN A 613 -53.28 18.43 7.41
N MET A 614 -53.10 17.20 7.90
CA MET A 614 -51.84 16.46 7.78
C MET A 614 -52.07 15.17 6.99
N ALA A 615 -51.33 15.01 5.89
CA ALA A 615 -51.32 13.77 5.12
C ALA A 615 -50.38 12.75 5.78
N SER A 616 -50.90 11.57 6.12
CA SER A 616 -50.11 10.41 6.56
C SER A 616 -50.11 9.32 5.48
N THR A 617 -49.13 8.42 5.50
CA THR A 617 -49.18 7.20 4.68
C THR A 617 -50.27 6.28 5.20
N CYS A 618 -51.06 5.68 4.31
CA CYS A 618 -52.13 4.78 4.72
C CYS A 618 -51.55 3.43 5.18
N GLY A 619 -51.38 3.25 6.50
CA GLY A 619 -50.93 2.00 7.15
C GLY A 619 -51.90 0.81 7.04
N THR A 620 -52.63 0.70 5.92
CA THR A 620 -53.40 -0.47 5.49
C THR A 620 -53.00 -0.91 4.07
N CYS A 621 -52.19 -0.11 3.38
CA CYS A 621 -51.52 -0.45 2.11
C CYS A 621 -50.08 0.10 2.03
N ASP A 622 -49.55 0.64 3.13
CA ASP A 622 -48.20 1.21 3.27
C ASP A 622 -47.82 2.17 2.12
N GLY A 623 -48.74 3.08 1.78
CA GLY A 623 -48.58 4.04 0.68
C GLY A 623 -49.02 3.54 -0.70
N THR A 624 -49.07 2.22 -0.96
CA THR A 624 -49.25 1.64 -2.32
C THR A 624 -50.65 1.78 -2.94
N GLY A 625 -51.60 2.43 -2.27
CA GLY A 625 -52.99 2.66 -2.72
C GLY A 625 -53.86 1.42 -2.91
N SER A 626 -53.27 0.23 -2.98
CA SER A 626 -53.90 -1.02 -3.37
C SER A 626 -53.67 -2.12 -2.32
N THR A 627 -54.60 -3.06 -2.22
CA THR A 627 -54.56 -4.18 -1.28
C THR A 627 -54.63 -5.51 -2.03
N ILE A 628 -53.67 -6.38 -1.76
CA ILE A 628 -53.64 -7.76 -2.25
C ILE A 628 -54.69 -8.56 -1.46
N PRO A 629 -55.67 -9.23 -2.10
CA PRO A 629 -56.61 -10.11 -1.40
C PRO A 629 -55.88 -11.21 -0.63
N LYS A 630 -56.31 -11.51 0.60
CA LYS A 630 -55.66 -12.51 1.47
C LYS A 630 -55.56 -13.87 0.76
N GLY A 631 -54.35 -14.41 0.64
CA GLY A 631 -54.08 -15.67 -0.05
C GLY A 631 -54.19 -15.63 -1.58
N SER A 632 -54.25 -14.46 -2.22
CA SER A 632 -54.15 -14.32 -3.69
C SER A 632 -52.72 -14.18 -4.22
N GLU A 633 -51.73 -14.21 -3.33
CA GLU A 633 -50.30 -14.18 -3.66
C GLU A 633 -49.86 -15.40 -4.49
N CYS A 634 -48.92 -15.18 -5.40
CA CYS A 634 -48.33 -16.21 -6.24
C CYS A 634 -47.44 -17.14 -5.39
N LYS A 635 -47.81 -18.43 -5.31
CA LYS A 635 -47.05 -19.45 -4.58
C LYS A 635 -45.58 -19.53 -5.03
N THR A 636 -45.32 -19.46 -6.34
CA THR A 636 -43.98 -19.67 -6.93
C THR A 636 -42.96 -18.60 -6.53
N CYS A 637 -43.38 -17.37 -6.27
CA CYS A 637 -42.50 -16.25 -5.86
C CYS A 637 -42.82 -15.67 -4.48
N SER A 638 -43.77 -16.27 -3.74
CA SER A 638 -44.28 -15.78 -2.45
C SER A 638 -44.62 -14.27 -2.49
N GLY A 639 -45.37 -13.86 -3.52
CA GLY A 639 -45.80 -12.47 -3.71
C GLY A 639 -44.77 -11.51 -4.33
N ASN A 640 -43.50 -11.90 -4.50
CA ASN A 640 -42.45 -10.93 -4.86
C ASN A 640 -42.28 -10.64 -6.37
N GLY A 641 -42.97 -11.39 -7.25
CA GLY A 641 -42.93 -11.19 -8.71
C GLY A 641 -41.69 -11.75 -9.42
N VAL A 642 -40.62 -12.05 -8.68
CA VAL A 642 -39.35 -12.61 -9.18
C VAL A 642 -38.98 -13.91 -8.47
N VAL A 643 -38.17 -14.75 -9.13
CA VAL A 643 -37.64 -16.02 -8.63
C VAL A 643 -36.15 -16.12 -8.92
N ARG A 644 -35.36 -16.86 -8.12
CA ARG A 644 -33.94 -17.12 -8.46
C ARG A 644 -33.85 -18.29 -9.42
N GLU A 645 -33.11 -18.10 -10.51
CA GLU A 645 -32.96 -19.07 -11.58
C GLU A 645 -31.47 -19.21 -11.95
N ARG A 646 -30.95 -20.44 -12.05
CA ARG A 646 -29.56 -20.65 -12.49
C ARG A 646 -29.47 -20.52 -14.01
N LYS A 647 -28.66 -19.58 -14.49
CA LYS A 647 -28.44 -19.32 -15.91
C LYS A 647 -26.96 -19.33 -16.25
N THR A 648 -26.62 -19.91 -17.40
CA THR A 648 -25.25 -19.93 -17.94
C THR A 648 -25.16 -18.95 -19.09
N ILE A 649 -24.22 -18.00 -19.02
CA ILE A 649 -23.99 -16.98 -20.03
C ILE A 649 -22.57 -17.13 -20.57
N THR A 650 -22.44 -17.26 -21.88
CA THR A 650 -21.17 -17.17 -22.60
C THR A 650 -20.77 -15.72 -22.72
N VAL A 651 -19.60 -15.36 -22.19
CA VAL A 651 -19.06 -13.99 -22.25
C VAL A 651 -17.75 -14.01 -23.04
N ASP A 652 -17.73 -13.29 -24.15
CA ASP A 652 -16.56 -13.18 -25.01
C ASP A 652 -15.54 -12.22 -24.39
N ILE A 653 -14.39 -12.76 -24.00
CA ILE A 653 -13.30 -12.01 -23.39
C ILE A 653 -12.32 -11.61 -24.51
N PRO A 654 -12.17 -10.31 -24.82
CA PRO A 654 -11.39 -9.85 -25.96
C PRO A 654 -9.89 -10.01 -25.74
N ALA A 655 -9.18 -10.30 -26.83
CA ALA A 655 -7.73 -10.46 -26.84
C ALA A 655 -7.00 -9.18 -26.38
N GLY A 656 -6.02 -9.33 -25.49
CA GLY A 656 -5.26 -8.22 -24.90
C GLY A 656 -5.80 -7.67 -23.59
N ILE A 657 -6.83 -8.27 -22.99
CA ILE A 657 -7.45 -7.84 -21.73
C ILE A 657 -6.45 -7.73 -20.56
N GLU A 658 -6.62 -6.70 -19.72
CA GLU A 658 -5.77 -6.43 -18.54
C GLU A 658 -6.36 -7.03 -17.25
N ASP A 659 -5.50 -7.28 -16.26
CA ASP A 659 -5.96 -7.81 -14.96
C ASP A 659 -6.83 -6.78 -14.21
N GLY A 660 -7.99 -7.21 -13.74
CA GLY A 660 -8.97 -6.35 -13.10
C GLY A 660 -9.90 -5.59 -14.06
N MET A 661 -9.75 -5.76 -15.39
CA MET A 661 -10.66 -5.13 -16.35
C MET A 661 -12.10 -5.65 -16.17
N ARG A 662 -13.06 -4.73 -16.22
CA ARG A 662 -14.49 -4.98 -16.01
C ARG A 662 -15.21 -5.01 -17.35
N LEU A 663 -15.66 -6.19 -17.77
CA LEU A 663 -16.58 -6.35 -18.90
C LEU A 663 -18.03 -6.16 -18.41
N ARG A 664 -18.89 -5.63 -19.27
CA ARG A 664 -20.33 -5.42 -19.05
C ARG A 664 -21.10 -6.28 -20.04
N VAL A 665 -22.13 -6.97 -19.56
CA VAL A 665 -23.08 -7.72 -20.38
C VAL A 665 -24.48 -7.20 -20.04
N ASP A 666 -25.12 -6.55 -21.01
CA ASP A 666 -26.33 -5.78 -20.81
C ASP A 666 -27.55 -6.64 -20.44
N GLY A 667 -28.34 -6.19 -19.46
CA GLY A 667 -29.61 -6.83 -19.08
C GLY A 667 -29.49 -8.24 -18.48
N ALA A 668 -28.27 -8.70 -18.19
CA ALA A 668 -27.93 -10.02 -17.64
C ALA A 668 -27.82 -10.06 -16.11
N GLY A 669 -28.13 -8.96 -15.42
CA GLY A 669 -28.26 -8.85 -13.97
C GLY A 669 -29.62 -9.30 -13.45
N ASP A 670 -30.00 -8.79 -12.27
CA ASP A 670 -31.27 -9.11 -11.63
C ASP A 670 -32.45 -8.37 -12.28
N ALA A 671 -33.63 -8.97 -12.24
CA ALA A 671 -34.91 -8.32 -12.52
C ALA A 671 -35.47 -7.67 -11.23
N PRO A 672 -36.08 -6.48 -11.31
CA PRO A 672 -36.61 -5.79 -10.13
C PRO A 672 -37.83 -6.53 -9.55
N PRO A 673 -38.05 -6.47 -8.22
CA PRO A 673 -39.15 -7.16 -7.54
C PRO A 673 -40.51 -6.46 -7.76
N THR A 674 -41.08 -6.63 -8.95
CA THR A 674 -42.35 -6.01 -9.39
C THR A 674 -43.60 -6.47 -8.63
N GLY A 675 -43.53 -7.56 -7.85
CA GLY A 675 -44.71 -8.14 -7.20
C GLY A 675 -45.35 -7.30 -6.09
N ARG A 676 -44.75 -6.18 -5.68
CA ARG A 676 -45.35 -5.24 -4.71
C ARG A 676 -45.86 -3.95 -5.35
N SER A 677 -45.38 -3.56 -6.53
CA SER A 677 -45.71 -2.30 -7.21
C SER A 677 -47.19 -2.15 -7.54
N ALA A 678 -47.72 -0.93 -7.46
CA ALA A 678 -49.16 -0.67 -7.57
C ALA A 678 -49.68 -0.69 -9.03
N ASP A 679 -48.90 -0.16 -9.98
CA ASP A 679 -49.29 -0.09 -11.41
C ASP A 679 -48.78 -1.32 -12.18
N PRO A 680 -49.68 -2.13 -12.80
CA PRO A 680 -49.27 -3.25 -13.66
C PRO A 680 -48.56 -2.82 -14.97
N ASN A 681 -48.60 -1.53 -15.35
CA ASN A 681 -47.92 -1.00 -16.53
C ASN A 681 -46.51 -0.45 -16.23
N THR A 682 -46.01 -0.60 -15.01
CA THR A 682 -44.68 -0.13 -14.60
C THR A 682 -43.60 -0.79 -15.46
N ARG A 683 -42.81 0.00 -16.19
CA ARG A 683 -41.73 -0.52 -17.03
C ARG A 683 -40.59 -1.04 -16.14
N SER A 684 -40.27 -2.32 -16.27
CA SER A 684 -39.15 -2.96 -15.57
C SER A 684 -37.94 -3.16 -16.49
N GLN A 685 -36.79 -2.62 -16.12
CA GLN A 685 -35.49 -2.88 -16.75
C GLN A 685 -34.66 -3.80 -15.85
N ARG A 686 -33.93 -4.76 -16.44
CA ARG A 686 -32.98 -5.60 -15.70
C ARG A 686 -31.66 -4.86 -15.47
N GLY A 687 -30.99 -5.17 -14.38
CA GLY A 687 -29.60 -4.76 -14.19
C GLY A 687 -28.66 -5.46 -15.17
N ASP A 688 -27.39 -5.09 -15.13
CA ASP A 688 -26.33 -5.65 -15.98
C ASP A 688 -25.50 -6.69 -15.22
N LEU A 689 -24.87 -7.60 -15.96
CA LEU A 689 -23.82 -8.48 -15.42
C LEU A 689 -22.46 -7.83 -15.67
N TYR A 690 -21.69 -7.65 -14.60
CA TYR A 690 -20.31 -7.18 -14.65
C TYR A 690 -19.34 -8.32 -14.36
N VAL A 691 -18.48 -8.61 -15.32
CA VAL A 691 -17.46 -9.66 -15.24
C VAL A 691 -16.11 -9.00 -15.00
N PHE A 692 -15.57 -9.17 -13.80
CA PHE A 692 -14.22 -8.76 -13.45
C PHE A 692 -13.24 -9.86 -13.85
N VAL A 693 -12.45 -9.60 -14.88
CA VAL A 693 -11.48 -10.58 -15.38
C VAL A 693 -10.21 -10.54 -14.54
N ARG A 694 -9.70 -11.71 -14.16
CA ARG A 694 -8.41 -11.88 -13.49
C ARG A 694 -7.48 -12.74 -14.33
N VAL A 695 -6.31 -12.20 -14.64
CA VAL A 695 -5.30 -12.89 -15.46
C VAL A 695 -4.30 -13.58 -14.53
N ALA A 696 -4.23 -14.90 -14.60
CA ALA A 696 -3.23 -15.67 -13.88
C ALA A 696 -1.81 -15.33 -14.36
N LYS A 697 -0.88 -15.18 -13.43
CA LYS A 697 0.54 -14.95 -13.74
C LYS A 697 1.14 -16.19 -14.41
N ASP A 698 1.90 -15.99 -15.46
CA ASP A 698 2.65 -17.04 -16.15
C ASP A 698 4.11 -17.09 -15.63
N PRO A 699 4.74 -18.27 -15.49
CA PRO A 699 6.12 -18.39 -15.02
C PRO A 699 7.18 -18.09 -16.08
N LYS A 700 6.81 -18.03 -17.38
CA LYS A 700 7.69 -17.69 -18.51
C LYS A 700 7.55 -16.22 -18.88
N PHE A 701 6.32 -15.70 -18.89
CA PHE A 701 6.00 -14.36 -19.39
C PHE A 701 5.52 -13.39 -18.31
N SER A 702 6.19 -12.24 -18.21
CA SER A 702 5.70 -11.07 -17.47
C SER A 702 5.09 -10.06 -18.44
N ARG A 703 4.15 -9.22 -17.99
CA ARG A 703 3.45 -8.23 -18.83
C ARG A 703 3.72 -6.80 -18.38
N GLU A 704 4.22 -5.98 -19.31
CA GLU A 704 4.49 -4.55 -19.15
C GLU A 704 3.48 -3.76 -20.01
N GLY A 705 2.25 -3.60 -19.51
CA GLY A 705 1.17 -2.94 -20.27
C GLY A 705 0.78 -3.76 -21.51
N SER A 706 1.09 -3.26 -22.71
CA SER A 706 0.93 -4.03 -23.96
C SER A 706 2.13 -4.90 -24.32
N ASN A 707 3.29 -4.67 -23.69
CA ASN A 707 4.51 -5.41 -23.99
C ASN A 707 4.64 -6.63 -23.09
N ILE A 708 5.44 -7.61 -23.52
CA ILE A 708 5.73 -8.83 -22.77
C ILE A 708 7.23 -8.87 -22.49
N LEU A 709 7.62 -9.29 -21.28
CA LEU A 709 9.00 -9.55 -20.91
C LEU A 709 9.19 -11.06 -20.71
N TYR A 710 10.17 -11.64 -21.42
CA TYR A 710 10.60 -13.02 -21.31
C TYR A 710 12.08 -13.09 -20.95
N THR A 711 12.44 -13.85 -19.92
CA THR A 711 13.84 -14.05 -19.52
C THR A 711 14.42 -15.29 -20.20
N ALA A 712 15.26 -15.08 -21.21
CA ALA A 712 15.94 -16.15 -21.94
C ALA A 712 17.21 -16.60 -21.19
N ASN A 713 17.17 -17.79 -20.58
CA ASN A 713 18.36 -18.41 -20.00
C ASN A 713 19.25 -18.97 -21.11
N ILE A 714 20.47 -18.45 -21.25
CA ILE A 714 21.46 -18.88 -22.26
C ILE A 714 22.71 -19.44 -21.58
N PRO A 715 23.38 -20.47 -22.15
CA PRO A 715 24.62 -21.00 -21.58
C PRO A 715 25.79 -20.04 -21.83
N LEU A 716 26.79 -20.06 -20.94
CA LEU A 716 27.98 -19.20 -21.02
C LEU A 716 28.70 -19.26 -22.38
N THR A 717 28.78 -20.44 -23.00
CA THR A 717 29.41 -20.61 -24.32
C THR A 717 28.68 -19.86 -25.43
N THR A 718 27.34 -19.91 -25.48
CA THR A 718 26.52 -19.15 -26.44
C THR A 718 26.49 -17.65 -26.15
N ALA A 719 26.66 -17.25 -24.88
CA ALA A 719 26.80 -15.84 -24.52
C ALA A 719 28.12 -15.24 -25.06
N LEU A 720 29.23 -15.99 -24.92
CA LEU A 720 30.55 -15.58 -25.41
C LEU A 720 30.66 -15.66 -26.94
N LEU A 721 30.42 -16.85 -27.50
CA LEU A 721 30.63 -17.15 -28.94
C LEU A 721 29.46 -16.72 -29.84
N GLY A 722 28.36 -16.23 -29.25
CA GLY A 722 27.10 -16.01 -29.96
C GLY A 722 26.42 -17.34 -30.34
N GLY A 723 25.35 -17.25 -31.13
CA GLY A 723 24.67 -18.45 -31.66
C GLY A 723 23.22 -18.18 -32.05
N GLN A 724 22.38 -19.21 -31.93
CA GLN A 724 20.92 -19.10 -32.08
C GLN A 724 20.23 -19.77 -30.88
N VAL A 725 19.16 -19.16 -30.39
CA VAL A 725 18.35 -19.66 -29.26
C VAL A 725 16.89 -19.61 -29.65
N SER A 726 16.14 -20.68 -29.39
CA SER A 726 14.70 -20.71 -29.63
C SER A 726 13.95 -20.03 -28.50
N ILE A 727 13.13 -19.03 -28.84
CA ILE A 727 12.41 -18.18 -27.88
C ILE A 727 10.91 -18.42 -28.03
N PRO A 728 10.19 -18.78 -26.95
CA PRO A 728 8.74 -18.91 -27.00
C PRO A 728 8.08 -17.53 -27.14
N THR A 729 7.10 -17.45 -28.03
CA THR A 729 6.23 -16.29 -28.22
C THR A 729 4.78 -16.67 -27.86
N LEU A 730 3.83 -15.77 -28.05
CA LEU A 730 2.41 -16.09 -27.87
C LEU A 730 1.89 -17.11 -28.90
N ASP A 731 2.44 -17.12 -30.11
CA ASP A 731 1.91 -17.86 -31.26
C ASP A 731 2.79 -19.01 -31.76
N GLY A 732 3.99 -19.19 -31.19
CA GLY A 732 4.88 -20.31 -31.48
C GLY A 732 6.23 -20.18 -30.80
N SER A 733 7.29 -20.71 -31.41
CA SER A 733 8.68 -20.45 -31.03
C SER A 733 9.46 -19.87 -32.22
N VAL A 734 10.31 -18.88 -31.96
CA VAL A 734 11.10 -18.18 -32.98
C VAL A 734 12.58 -18.31 -32.63
N ASN A 735 13.41 -18.71 -33.59
CA ASN A 735 14.85 -18.80 -33.40
C ASN A 735 15.46 -17.40 -33.56
N VAL A 736 16.15 -16.95 -32.51
CA VAL A 736 16.74 -15.61 -32.41
C VAL A 736 18.26 -15.73 -32.37
N LYS A 737 18.95 -14.93 -33.18
CA LYS A 737 20.42 -14.86 -33.21
C LYS A 737 20.93 -14.09 -31.98
N VAL A 738 21.76 -14.74 -31.18
CA VAL A 738 22.44 -14.16 -30.01
C VAL A 738 23.80 -13.61 -30.47
N ALA A 739 24.14 -12.40 -30.03
CA ALA A 739 25.40 -11.76 -30.38
C ALA A 739 26.59 -12.32 -29.58
N THR A 740 27.78 -12.27 -30.16
CA THR A 740 29.04 -12.52 -29.45
C THR A 740 29.21 -11.52 -28.31
N GLY A 741 29.50 -11.99 -27.09
CA GLY A 741 29.65 -11.14 -25.91
C GLY A 741 28.33 -10.63 -25.31
N THR A 742 27.21 -11.36 -25.48
CA THR A 742 25.92 -11.01 -24.84
C THR A 742 26.02 -11.16 -23.32
N ASN A 743 25.68 -10.10 -22.59
CA ASN A 743 25.75 -10.04 -21.13
C ASN A 743 24.41 -10.40 -20.45
N THR A 744 24.46 -10.64 -19.13
CA THR A 744 23.24 -10.80 -18.34
C THR A 744 22.58 -9.44 -18.13
N GLY A 745 21.31 -9.32 -18.52
CA GLY A 745 20.52 -8.08 -18.49
C GLY A 745 20.41 -7.39 -19.85
N ASP A 746 21.14 -7.84 -20.88
CA ASP A 746 21.00 -7.35 -22.25
C ASP A 746 19.59 -7.63 -22.79
N LYS A 747 18.99 -6.64 -23.47
CA LYS A 747 17.58 -6.70 -23.89
C LYS A 747 17.44 -6.56 -25.41
N MET A 748 16.88 -7.60 -26.03
CA MET A 748 16.44 -7.56 -27.43
C MET A 748 14.93 -7.33 -27.48
N THR A 749 14.45 -6.54 -28.44
CA THR A 749 13.01 -6.31 -28.64
C THR A 749 12.57 -6.89 -29.98
N MET A 750 11.53 -7.72 -29.96
CA MET A 750 10.87 -8.29 -31.12
C MET A 750 9.52 -7.58 -31.32
N SER A 751 9.50 -6.66 -32.28
CA SER A 751 8.34 -5.77 -32.51
C SER A 751 7.08 -6.55 -32.88
N GLY A 752 5.92 -6.14 -32.34
CA GLY A 752 4.62 -6.73 -32.68
C GLY A 752 4.31 -8.12 -32.09
N MET A 753 5.25 -8.74 -31.37
CA MET A 753 5.11 -10.08 -30.75
C MET A 753 4.52 -10.07 -29.32
N GLY A 754 4.03 -8.91 -28.85
CA GLY A 754 3.42 -8.71 -27.53
C GLY A 754 1.88 -8.80 -27.52
N MET A 755 1.25 -8.27 -26.47
CA MET A 755 -0.21 -8.29 -26.30
C MET A 755 -0.92 -7.38 -27.31
N LYS A 756 -2.08 -7.81 -27.82
CA LYS A 756 -2.95 -6.95 -28.67
C LYS A 756 -3.43 -5.72 -27.88
N ARG A 757 -3.44 -4.54 -28.51
CA ARG A 757 -3.84 -3.27 -27.87
C ARG A 757 -5.34 -3.04 -28.02
N LEU A 758 -6.09 -3.25 -26.95
CA LEU A 758 -7.51 -2.89 -26.87
C LEU A 758 -7.75 -1.40 -27.18
N GLY A 759 -8.88 -1.07 -27.78
CA GLY A 759 -9.31 0.30 -28.11
C GLY A 759 -8.51 1.02 -29.23
N SER A 760 -7.39 0.45 -29.70
CA SER A 760 -6.55 1.09 -30.72
C SER A 760 -7.15 0.94 -32.12
N ARG A 761 -7.73 2.03 -32.66
CA ARG A 761 -8.34 2.12 -34.03
C ARG A 761 -7.49 1.60 -35.20
N ARG A 762 -6.16 1.44 -35.02
CA ARG A 762 -5.21 0.93 -36.03
C ARG A 762 -4.77 -0.53 -35.82
N GLY A 763 -5.31 -1.25 -34.82
CA GLY A 763 -5.09 -2.69 -34.65
C GLY A 763 -3.63 -3.12 -34.49
N GLY A 764 -2.96 -2.66 -33.42
CA GLY A 764 -1.56 -3.00 -33.14
C GLY A 764 -1.38 -3.97 -31.98
N SER A 765 -0.34 -4.81 -32.04
CA SER A 765 0.23 -5.50 -30.88
C SER A 765 1.24 -4.60 -30.14
N GLY A 766 1.58 -4.96 -28.91
CA GLY A 766 2.84 -4.55 -28.27
C GLY A 766 4.01 -5.41 -28.74
N ASP A 767 5.13 -5.29 -28.04
CA ASP A 767 6.40 -5.92 -28.41
C ASP A 767 6.82 -6.98 -27.37
N LEU A 768 7.54 -8.01 -27.82
CA LEU A 768 8.17 -8.99 -26.93
C LEU A 768 9.60 -8.55 -26.63
N ARG A 769 9.87 -8.22 -25.37
CA ARG A 769 11.20 -7.96 -24.83
C ARG A 769 11.79 -9.26 -24.32
N VAL A 770 12.93 -9.63 -24.89
CA VAL A 770 13.77 -10.73 -24.43
C VAL A 770 14.88 -10.14 -23.57
N GLU A 771 14.97 -10.55 -22.32
CA GLU A 771 16.11 -10.25 -21.45
C GLU A 771 16.99 -11.48 -21.32
N PHE A 772 18.24 -11.38 -21.73
CA PHE A 772 19.18 -12.51 -21.69
C PHE A 772 19.75 -12.68 -20.27
N ARG A 773 19.76 -13.92 -19.80
CA ARG A 773 20.37 -14.31 -18.53
C ARG A 773 21.38 -15.42 -18.78
N VAL A 774 22.66 -15.14 -18.52
CA VAL A 774 23.72 -16.13 -18.68
C VAL A 774 23.66 -17.10 -17.50
N ASN A 775 23.45 -18.39 -17.79
CA ASN A 775 23.43 -19.44 -16.79
C ASN A 775 24.86 -19.86 -16.46
N MET A 776 25.38 -19.40 -15.32
CA MET A 776 26.72 -19.74 -14.84
C MET A 776 26.70 -21.10 -14.12
N PRO A 777 27.49 -22.10 -14.56
CA PRO A 777 27.52 -23.42 -13.94
C PRO A 777 28.11 -23.35 -12.53
N LYS A 778 27.43 -23.98 -11.55
CA LYS A 778 27.90 -24.03 -10.15
C LYS A 778 29.08 -24.98 -9.93
N TYR A 779 29.24 -25.96 -10.82
CA TYR A 779 30.29 -26.97 -10.78
C TYR A 779 30.85 -27.14 -12.20
N LEU A 780 32.16 -27.32 -12.30
CA LEU A 780 32.87 -27.61 -13.54
C LEU A 780 33.55 -28.97 -13.42
N SER A 781 33.58 -29.74 -14.51
CA SER A 781 34.48 -30.92 -14.58
C SER A 781 35.94 -30.48 -14.58
N ALA A 782 36.88 -31.39 -14.30
CA ALA A 782 38.32 -31.09 -14.33
C ALA A 782 38.73 -30.43 -15.66
N ASN A 783 38.33 -31.01 -16.80
CA ASN A 783 38.63 -30.47 -18.13
C ASN A 783 38.01 -29.08 -18.35
N GLN A 784 36.76 -28.87 -17.94
CA GLN A 784 36.09 -27.56 -18.04
C GLN A 784 36.77 -26.51 -17.16
N ARG A 785 37.24 -26.90 -15.97
CA ARG A 785 38.02 -26.04 -15.08
C ARG A 785 39.32 -25.60 -15.73
N THR A 786 40.11 -26.54 -16.29
CA THR A 786 41.38 -26.24 -16.96
C THR A 786 41.17 -25.24 -18.10
N ILE A 787 40.13 -25.42 -18.93
CA ILE A 787 39.81 -24.49 -20.02
C ILE A 787 39.46 -23.09 -19.51
N VAL A 788 38.69 -22.98 -18.41
CA VAL A 788 38.34 -21.67 -17.82
C VAL A 788 39.54 -21.01 -17.13
N GLU A 789 40.43 -21.78 -16.50
CA GLU A 789 41.66 -21.27 -15.90
C GLU A 789 42.66 -20.80 -16.98
N MET A 790 42.80 -21.54 -18.09
CA MET A 790 43.56 -21.09 -19.29
C MET A 790 42.98 -19.81 -19.91
N LEU A 791 41.67 -19.75 -20.13
CA LEU A 791 41.00 -18.54 -20.65
C LEU A 791 41.22 -17.33 -19.74
N ALA A 792 41.20 -17.53 -18.41
CA ALA A 792 41.48 -16.47 -17.45
C ALA A 792 42.97 -16.03 -17.48
N ASP A 793 43.90 -16.91 -17.85
CA ASP A 793 45.32 -16.55 -18.07
C ASP A 793 45.49 -15.75 -19.38
N GLU A 794 44.85 -16.18 -20.48
CA GLU A 794 44.85 -15.44 -21.77
C GLU A 794 44.21 -14.05 -21.64
N MET A 795 43.11 -13.93 -20.89
CA MET A 795 42.46 -12.66 -20.58
C MET A 795 43.21 -11.81 -19.53
N GLY A 796 44.30 -12.33 -18.94
CA GLY A 796 45.10 -11.65 -17.92
C GLY A 796 44.35 -11.40 -16.60
N ASP A 797 43.32 -12.19 -16.28
CA ASP A 797 42.51 -12.01 -15.08
C ASP A 797 43.24 -12.46 -13.81
N LYS A 798 43.58 -11.46 -13.00
CA LYS A 798 44.26 -11.56 -11.70
C LYS A 798 43.28 -11.78 -10.54
N THR A 799 41.97 -11.80 -10.78
CA THR A 799 40.94 -11.92 -9.73
C THR A 799 40.45 -13.34 -9.52
N ALA A 800 40.34 -14.17 -10.56
CA ALA A 800 39.92 -15.57 -10.41
C ALA A 800 40.99 -16.44 -9.74
N ARG A 801 40.63 -17.07 -8.62
CA ARG A 801 41.50 -18.01 -7.90
C ARG A 801 41.68 -19.31 -8.69
N ARG A 802 42.85 -19.49 -9.31
CA ARG A 802 43.30 -20.79 -9.85
C ARG A 802 43.38 -21.81 -8.71
N VAL A 803 42.90 -23.04 -8.92
CA VAL A 803 43.09 -24.17 -7.98
C VAL A 803 43.39 -25.45 -8.77
N MET A 804 44.44 -25.38 -9.59
CA MET A 804 45.12 -26.57 -10.08
C MET A 804 45.90 -27.21 -8.93
N ASN A 805 45.46 -28.38 -8.46
CA ASN A 805 46.27 -29.27 -7.62
C ASN A 805 47.34 -29.95 -8.48
N VAL A 806 48.35 -29.17 -8.89
CA VAL A 806 49.56 -29.65 -9.59
C VAL A 806 50.79 -29.24 -8.75
N SER A 807 50.71 -29.51 -7.44
CA SER A 807 51.73 -29.16 -6.44
C SER A 807 51.79 -30.18 -5.29
N SER A 808 51.54 -31.45 -5.59
CA SER A 808 51.65 -32.57 -4.64
C SER A 808 52.32 -33.81 -5.25
N GLN A 809 53.22 -33.59 -6.22
CA GLN A 809 54.33 -34.50 -6.51
C GLN A 809 55.63 -33.78 -6.13
N ARG A 810 56.66 -34.55 -5.79
CA ARG A 810 57.98 -34.02 -5.36
C ARG A 810 58.66 -33.25 -6.52
N PRO A 811 59.63 -32.36 -6.22
CA PRO A 811 60.51 -31.83 -7.27
C PRO A 811 61.16 -33.00 -8.03
N PRO A 812 61.27 -32.93 -9.37
CA PRO A 812 61.89 -33.97 -10.16
C PRO A 812 63.39 -34.04 -9.87
N SER A 813 63.85 -35.23 -9.48
CA SER A 813 65.26 -35.62 -9.56
C SER A 813 65.54 -36.11 -10.99
N ASP A 814 66.55 -35.51 -11.62
CA ASP A 814 67.09 -35.79 -12.96
C ASP A 814 66.18 -35.53 -14.19
N PRO A 815 66.76 -35.09 -15.32
CA PRO A 815 66.03 -34.66 -16.52
C PRO A 815 65.91 -35.77 -17.61
N SER A 816 65.95 -37.05 -17.24
CA SER A 816 66.19 -38.16 -18.19
C SER A 816 65.23 -39.34 -18.05
N ASP A 817 63.92 -39.10 -18.15
CA ASP A 817 62.90 -40.18 -18.11
C ASP A 817 61.72 -39.88 -19.09
N PRO A 818 61.52 -40.68 -20.17
CA PRO A 818 60.55 -40.36 -21.23
C PRO A 818 59.09 -40.72 -20.93
N GLU A 819 58.78 -41.31 -19.77
CA GLU A 819 57.42 -41.83 -19.44
C GLU A 819 56.42 -40.77 -18.93
N SER A 820 56.84 -39.52 -18.68
CA SER A 820 56.05 -38.53 -17.93
C SER A 820 54.73 -38.07 -18.55
N HIS A 821 54.50 -38.29 -19.85
CA HIS A 821 53.37 -37.69 -20.58
C HIS A 821 52.04 -38.47 -20.55
N LYS A 822 51.99 -39.69 -19.98
CA LYS A 822 50.82 -40.58 -20.08
C LYS A 822 49.55 -40.13 -19.35
N ASN A 823 49.62 -39.14 -18.45
CA ASN A 823 48.49 -38.63 -17.67
C ASN A 823 48.08 -37.17 -17.99
N GLU A 824 48.69 -36.54 -18.99
CA GLU A 824 48.26 -35.22 -19.49
C GLU A 824 47.04 -35.41 -20.41
N GLY A 825 45.85 -35.06 -19.93
CA GLY A 825 44.61 -35.24 -20.69
C GLY A 825 44.65 -34.57 -22.07
N PHE A 826 44.36 -35.33 -23.13
CA PHE A 826 44.47 -35.04 -24.58
C PHE A 826 44.49 -33.56 -25.02
N LEU A 827 43.56 -32.72 -24.54
CA LEU A 827 43.51 -31.31 -24.92
C LEU A 827 44.72 -30.49 -24.39
N LYS A 828 45.29 -30.84 -23.23
CA LYS A 828 46.47 -30.17 -22.66
C LYS A 828 47.74 -30.53 -23.42
N SER A 829 47.90 -31.79 -23.82
CA SER A 829 49.04 -32.23 -24.66
C SER A 829 48.92 -31.71 -26.09
N MET A 830 47.71 -31.62 -26.66
CA MET A 830 47.49 -30.88 -27.91
C MET A 830 47.82 -29.39 -27.78
N TRP A 831 47.41 -28.74 -26.69
CA TRP A 831 47.71 -27.31 -26.47
C TRP A 831 49.21 -27.06 -26.34
N HIS A 832 49.93 -27.82 -25.52
CA HIS A 832 51.39 -27.72 -25.42
C HIS A 832 52.09 -28.05 -26.75
N THR A 833 51.55 -28.97 -27.56
CA THR A 833 52.06 -29.23 -28.93
C THR A 833 51.83 -28.03 -29.86
N LEU A 834 50.69 -27.34 -29.75
CA LEU A 834 50.39 -26.14 -30.54
C LEU A 834 51.25 -24.93 -30.12
N THR A 835 51.41 -24.68 -28.81
CA THR A 835 52.12 -23.49 -28.32
C THR A 835 53.63 -23.59 -28.44
N ASN A 836 54.18 -24.80 -28.47
CA ASN A 836 55.63 -25.03 -28.44
C ASN A 836 56.24 -25.33 -29.82
N HIS A 837 55.49 -25.21 -30.92
CA HIS A 837 55.98 -25.55 -32.25
C HIS A 837 56.95 -24.48 -32.80
N PRO A 838 58.25 -24.79 -33.03
CA PRO A 838 59.27 -23.78 -33.31
C PRO A 838 59.34 -23.39 -34.80
N ALA A 839 58.19 -23.00 -35.38
CA ALA A 839 58.06 -22.73 -36.82
C ALA A 839 58.34 -21.28 -37.25
N HIS A 840 58.50 -20.34 -36.32
CA HIS A 840 58.78 -18.92 -36.62
C HIS A 840 59.81 -18.32 -35.66
N GLN A 841 61.09 -18.68 -35.81
CA GLN A 841 62.17 -17.81 -35.35
C GLN A 841 63.48 -17.94 -36.15
N LYS A 842 63.60 -17.03 -37.13
CA LYS A 842 64.80 -16.58 -37.87
C LYS A 842 65.31 -17.44 -39.04
N ASP A 843 65.48 -16.73 -40.15
CA ASP A 843 66.02 -17.10 -41.45
C ASP A 843 67.56 -16.93 -41.49
N GLY A 844 68.24 -17.57 -42.45
CA GLY A 844 69.67 -17.26 -42.73
C GLY A 844 70.50 -18.36 -43.41
N GLU A 845 70.38 -18.45 -44.74
CA GLU A 845 71.41 -18.88 -45.73
C GLU A 845 72.21 -20.20 -45.55
N GLY A 846 72.17 -21.06 -46.59
CA GLY A 846 73.03 -22.24 -46.74
C GLY A 846 72.56 -23.16 -47.87
N ASP A 847 73.37 -23.36 -48.92
CA ASP A 847 72.98 -24.01 -50.19
C ASP A 847 73.49 -25.48 -50.34
N SER A 848 72.96 -26.19 -51.34
CA SER A 848 73.35 -27.52 -51.88
C SER A 848 72.89 -28.78 -51.10
N GLY A 849 72.61 -29.90 -51.79
CA GLY A 849 72.44 -31.20 -51.10
C GLY A 849 71.64 -32.38 -51.71
N THR A 850 71.04 -32.27 -52.90
CA THR A 850 70.62 -33.36 -53.83
C THR A 850 70.38 -34.82 -53.32
N SER A 851 69.13 -35.31 -53.45
CA SER A 851 68.67 -36.65 -53.93
C SER A 851 68.34 -37.89 -53.03
N THR A 852 67.29 -38.62 -53.50
CA THR A 852 67.03 -40.10 -53.51
C THR A 852 66.80 -40.98 -52.25
N SER A 853 65.50 -41.25 -51.98
CA SER A 853 64.77 -42.55 -52.16
C SER A 853 65.02 -43.86 -51.36
N THR A 854 63.91 -44.62 -51.24
CA THR A 854 63.74 -46.11 -51.15
C THR A 854 64.09 -46.89 -49.86
N GLY A 855 63.16 -47.73 -49.39
CA GLY A 855 63.32 -48.72 -48.29
C GLY A 855 62.07 -49.63 -48.15
N THR A 856 62.21 -50.93 -47.78
CA THR A 856 61.11 -51.92 -47.82
C THR A 856 61.24 -53.13 -46.86
N GLY A 857 60.13 -53.57 -46.25
CA GLY A 857 59.95 -54.85 -45.51
C GLY A 857 58.76 -54.76 -44.52
N LYS A 858 57.74 -55.63 -44.46
CA LYS A 858 57.60 -57.13 -44.34
C LYS A 858 57.77 -57.63 -42.88
N ASP A 859 56.94 -58.47 -42.25
CA ASP A 859 55.61 -59.13 -42.50
C ASP A 859 54.81 -59.17 -41.12
N ASP A 860 53.79 -59.97 -40.71
CA ASP A 860 52.98 -61.10 -41.25
C ASP A 860 51.65 -61.37 -40.43
N LYS A 861 50.83 -62.36 -40.87
CA LYS A 861 49.91 -63.36 -40.20
C LYS A 861 49.50 -63.29 -38.68
N LYS A 862 48.39 -63.87 -38.16
CA LYS A 862 47.05 -64.46 -38.56
C LYS A 862 46.23 -64.76 -37.22
N GLN A 863 45.09 -65.46 -37.00
CA GLN A 863 44.08 -66.28 -37.74
C GLN A 863 42.68 -66.36 -37.02
N ASP A 864 41.63 -66.70 -37.80
CA ASP A 864 40.24 -67.20 -37.58
C ASP A 864 39.89 -68.19 -36.43
N ASP A 865 38.60 -68.27 -36.03
CA ASP A 865 37.68 -69.43 -36.31
C ASP A 865 36.15 -69.14 -36.08
N LYS A 866 35.23 -70.13 -36.32
CA LYS A 866 33.74 -70.04 -36.34
C LYS A 866 32.99 -71.09 -35.47
N LYS A 867 31.74 -70.82 -35.02
CA LYS A 867 30.54 -71.74 -35.12
C LYS A 867 29.20 -71.23 -34.52
N GLN A 868 28.15 -72.06 -34.66
CA GLN A 868 26.73 -71.96 -34.23
C GLN A 868 26.21 -73.38 -33.83
N ASP A 869 24.98 -73.72 -33.40
CA ASP A 869 23.68 -73.01 -33.24
C ASP A 869 22.70 -73.78 -32.30
N LYS A 870 21.72 -73.10 -31.67
CA LYS A 870 20.37 -73.59 -31.22
C LYS A 870 20.28 -74.79 -30.20
N PRO A 871 19.07 -75.26 -29.75
CA PRO A 871 18.30 -74.65 -28.62
C PRO A 871 17.66 -75.66 -27.61
N LYS A 872 17.00 -75.20 -26.52
CA LYS A 872 15.57 -75.54 -26.15
C LYS A 872 15.08 -75.24 -24.71
N ASP A 873 13.73 -75.19 -24.63
CA ASP A 873 12.77 -75.49 -23.54
C ASP A 873 12.50 -74.49 -22.39
N GLU A 874 11.28 -74.62 -21.86
CA GLU A 874 10.45 -73.72 -21.02
C GLU A 874 10.01 -74.48 -19.72
N PRO A 875 9.27 -73.95 -18.69
CA PRO A 875 8.04 -73.12 -18.82
C PRO A 875 7.71 -72.11 -17.68
N LYS A 876 6.58 -71.36 -17.83
CA LYS A 876 5.59 -70.92 -16.79
C LYS A 876 6.06 -70.12 -15.53
N ASP A 877 5.44 -69.04 -15.07
CA ASP A 877 4.00 -68.67 -15.05
C ASP A 877 3.79 -67.13 -14.89
N GLU A 878 2.63 -66.66 -15.36
CA GLU A 878 1.95 -65.40 -14.98
C GLU A 878 0.68 -65.79 -14.14
N PRO A 879 -0.05 -64.93 -13.38
CA PRO A 879 -0.63 -63.69 -13.93
C PRO A 879 -1.09 -62.56 -12.93
N LYS A 880 -1.83 -61.58 -13.50
CA LYS A 880 -2.99 -60.84 -12.92
C LYS A 880 -2.82 -59.67 -11.93
N LYS A 881 -3.05 -58.48 -12.49
CA LYS A 881 -3.98 -57.42 -12.00
C LYS A 881 -5.44 -57.97 -11.90
N PRO A 882 -6.38 -57.35 -11.15
CA PRO A 882 -7.14 -56.21 -11.71
C PRO A 882 -7.74 -55.18 -10.71
N ASP A 883 -8.20 -54.05 -11.28
CA ASP A 883 -9.43 -53.25 -11.05
C ASP A 883 -10.04 -53.13 -9.62
N SER A 884 -10.25 -51.94 -9.04
CA SER A 884 -11.09 -50.77 -9.40
C SER A 884 -12.58 -50.88 -9.02
N THR A 885 -13.10 -49.93 -8.23
CA THR A 885 -14.51 -49.47 -8.28
C THR A 885 -14.70 -48.13 -7.54
N SER A 886 -15.88 -47.52 -7.72
CA SER A 886 -16.27 -46.18 -7.26
C SER A 886 -16.89 -46.13 -5.86
N GLY A 887 -16.83 -44.95 -5.24
CA GLY A 887 -17.69 -44.50 -4.13
C GLY A 887 -17.88 -42.99 -4.21
#